data_AF-A0A922ZUJ8-F1
#
_entry.id   AF-A0A922ZUJ8-F1
#
_cell.length_a   1.000
_cell.length_b   1.000
_cell.length_c   1.000
_cell.angle_alpha   90.00
_cell.angle_beta   90.00
_cell.angle_gamma   90.00
#
_symmetry.space_group_name_H-M   'P 1'
#
loop_
_entity.id
_entity.type
_entity.pdbx_description
1 polymer ?
#
loop_
_entity_poly.entity_id
_entity_poly.type
_entity_poly.pdbx_seq_one_letter_code
_entity_poly.pdbx_strand_id
1 'polypeptide(L)'
;MRLNRADVASRRSGSGRHTLRGVAVVGALTLAVSFVVPLSTAHARELPVADDEVSLVPMLAIDVADFVAEAAELPSELEAALERDAGISGAEWLAQAEASEVGIEVVDALRDHIDVHGARLEGLELVVTVGSASDAEVVESVGAIAEIGARVDRDDNVLGGLQPAADLRGGTPYLFSGNSMRCSVGFVGVDNVTAQAQIMSAGHCEGDGLLRNAATSNLPTVSGGSVGGPLQTIGDAGLHVAGAYPNPGYVDFAYYDLGITPVTGAGWTPKPEVVTWGGSSSGAPLSSAPLVIRDAGPAMVGSTLCKSGATTGWTCGPITGVDQIRAVGPGSTCPPTSSSYYCVGGIVASVCVRSGDSGGAAMVGSRAVGITSASSVISGTCSGGGIAVFSTLYSTNPAFEQVNKVFPRWEPLVAVEQPSLTITGTVFSGTLDQGGTRHSVDVTFSNGEKRSTSVNADGTWLVDTSTTSPITKTYSVVARWRLGSFSTPITGTLQGIDTARLFGADRYATPVEIARAQFPGTSTPTGPVTPGVPVVYLANGASFPDALSAGPASALEGGPMLLTPSSSLPAVVAAELDRLNPQSVVVVGGTGVVSDAVAAAAGSFATSGFVRIGGQDRYETSRLIAARMLANGLVTGQPLWVATGANFPDALSAGAAAAAQGVPILLVNGAASTLDPTTAAFVNGQLQSSVVDIAGGTGAVSAGIQSSLDALASTTSVTRRGGSDRFSTSLLINQAAYGGSAPEVFLAYGFNFPDALAGSVMAGLRGGPLYITETPCVRTGVVEHVLDLSPSRVTVFGGSAIVSDAARDLVRC
;
A
#
# COMPACT_ATOMS: atom_id res chain seq x y z
N MET A 1 -17.63 -25.74 -50.58
CA MET A 1 -17.62 -25.81 -52.07
C MET A 1 -18.95 -25.26 -52.58
N ARG A 2 -18.97 -24.05 -53.20
CA ARG A 2 -20.16 -23.30 -53.68
C ARG A 2 -21.12 -22.86 -52.54
N LEU A 3 -21.33 -21.56 -52.27
CA LEU A 3 -22.08 -20.50 -53.01
C LEU A 3 -23.61 -20.70 -52.89
N ASN A 4 -24.42 -19.68 -52.59
CA ASN A 4 -24.41 -18.28 -53.09
C ASN A 4 -24.66 -17.17 -52.04
N ARG A 5 -24.30 -15.93 -52.41
CA ARG A 5 -24.84 -14.65 -51.86
C ARG A 5 -26.02 -14.17 -52.72
N ALA A 6 -26.84 -13.26 -52.17
CA ALA A 6 -27.49 -12.18 -52.93
C ALA A 6 -27.93 -11.02 -52.00
N ASP A 7 -27.31 -9.86 -52.14
CA ASP A 7 -27.82 -8.58 -51.62
C ASP A 7 -28.85 -7.96 -52.58
N VAL A 8 -29.63 -6.99 -52.10
CA VAL A 8 -29.78 -5.63 -52.70
C VAL A 8 -30.74 -4.78 -51.87
N ALA A 9 -30.39 -3.51 -51.67
CA ALA A 9 -31.22 -2.51 -50.98
C ALA A 9 -31.54 -1.31 -51.89
N SER A 10 -32.68 -0.63 -51.68
CA SER A 10 -32.81 0.79 -52.09
C SER A 10 -33.95 1.59 -51.41
N ARG A 11 -33.52 2.58 -50.62
CA ARG A 11 -34.00 3.99 -50.51
C ARG A 11 -35.42 4.37 -50.98
N ARG A 12 -36.20 5.02 -50.09
CA ARG A 12 -36.72 6.43 -50.18
C ARG A 12 -37.71 6.70 -49.01
N SER A 13 -37.39 7.52 -48.01
CA SER A 13 -37.55 8.99 -47.95
C SER A 13 -39.00 9.50 -48.05
N GLY A 14 -39.57 9.99 -46.94
CA GLY A 14 -40.86 10.67 -46.90
C GLY A 14 -41.14 11.30 -45.53
N SER A 15 -41.16 12.63 -45.44
CA SER A 15 -41.32 13.35 -44.17
C SER A 15 -42.77 13.46 -43.69
N GLY A 16 -43.01 13.34 -42.38
CA GLY A 16 -44.29 13.68 -41.75
C GLY A 16 -44.08 14.42 -40.43
N ARG A 17 -44.41 15.72 -40.38
CA ARG A 17 -44.37 16.51 -39.15
C ARG A 17 -45.65 16.28 -38.34
N HIS A 18 -45.51 16.04 -37.03
CA HIS A 18 -46.53 16.47 -36.07
C HIS A 18 -45.89 17.26 -34.94
N THR A 19 -46.44 18.43 -34.67
CA THR A 19 -46.19 19.23 -33.47
C THR A 19 -47.51 19.33 -32.70
N LEU A 20 -47.46 19.33 -31.37
CA LEU A 20 -48.03 20.40 -30.52
C LEU A 20 -47.95 20.02 -29.03
N ARG A 21 -47.55 21.01 -28.22
CA ARG A 21 -47.89 21.21 -26.79
C ARG A 21 -47.52 20.10 -25.80
N GLY A 22 -46.53 20.39 -24.95
CA GLY A 22 -46.31 19.68 -23.69
C GLY A 22 -46.97 20.38 -22.49
N VAL A 23 -46.71 19.84 -21.30
CA VAL A 23 -46.96 20.49 -20.00
C VAL A 23 -45.63 20.48 -19.24
N ALA A 24 -45.22 21.62 -18.69
CA ALA A 24 -44.01 21.71 -17.89
C ALA A 24 -44.30 21.40 -16.42
N VAL A 25 -43.46 20.58 -15.79
CA VAL A 25 -43.35 20.46 -14.34
C VAL A 25 -41.91 20.80 -13.98
N VAL A 26 -41.71 21.77 -13.08
CA VAL A 26 -40.38 22.28 -12.72
C VAL A 26 -39.77 21.39 -11.64
N GLY A 27 -38.79 20.58 -12.01
CA GLY A 27 -37.83 19.97 -11.10
C GLY A 27 -36.50 20.70 -11.21
N ALA A 28 -35.99 21.26 -10.11
CA ALA A 28 -34.74 22.00 -10.10
C ALA A 28 -33.54 21.05 -10.18
N LEU A 29 -32.93 20.94 -11.37
CA LEU A 29 -31.67 20.23 -11.54
C LEU A 29 -30.51 21.19 -11.23
N THR A 30 -29.83 20.98 -10.10
CA THR A 30 -28.55 21.65 -9.83
C THR A 30 -27.51 21.20 -10.85
N LEU A 31 -27.10 22.09 -11.74
CA LEU A 31 -25.94 21.84 -12.61
C LEU A 31 -24.69 21.73 -11.73
N ALA A 32 -24.20 20.50 -11.56
CA ALA A 32 -22.78 20.30 -11.31
C ALA A 32 -22.04 20.79 -12.56
N VAL A 33 -21.36 21.94 -12.46
CA VAL A 33 -20.48 22.42 -13.53
C VAL A 33 -19.22 21.59 -13.48
N SER A 34 -19.23 20.46 -14.19
CA SER A 34 -18.01 19.71 -14.50
C SER A 34 -17.11 20.60 -15.33
N PHE A 35 -16.13 21.24 -14.69
CA PHE A 35 -14.98 21.77 -15.37
C PHE A 35 -14.19 20.60 -15.96
N VAL A 36 -14.56 20.21 -17.18
CA VAL A 36 -13.67 19.46 -18.06
C VAL A 36 -12.53 20.41 -18.42
N VAL A 37 -11.52 20.44 -17.56
CA VAL A 37 -10.16 20.80 -17.98
C VAL A 37 -9.86 19.86 -19.15
N PRO A 38 -9.42 20.36 -20.32
CA PRO A 38 -9.02 19.47 -21.40
C PRO A 38 -7.89 18.57 -20.87
N LEU A 39 -8.08 17.26 -20.93
CA LEU A 39 -7.00 16.34 -20.64
C LEU A 39 -5.88 16.64 -21.66
N SER A 40 -4.70 17.01 -21.17
CA SER A 40 -3.50 16.67 -21.91
C SER A 40 -3.50 15.14 -22.01
N THR A 41 -3.55 14.61 -23.23
CA THR A 41 -3.44 13.18 -23.44
C THR A 41 -1.99 12.78 -23.20
N ALA A 42 -1.74 12.13 -22.07
CA ALA A 42 -0.52 11.32 -21.92
C ALA A 42 -0.48 10.36 -23.12
N HIS A 43 0.65 10.32 -23.82
CA HIS A 43 0.77 9.53 -25.05
C HIS A 43 0.93 8.06 -24.65
N ALA A 44 -0.18 7.32 -24.72
CA ALA A 44 -0.24 5.95 -24.24
C ALA A 44 0.54 5.00 -25.16
N ARG A 45 1.52 4.29 -24.59
CA ARG A 45 2.35 3.28 -25.28
C ARG A 45 1.53 2.03 -25.60
N GLU A 46 0.75 2.05 -26.70
CA GLU A 46 0.04 0.86 -27.21
C GLU A 46 1.04 -0.22 -27.64
N LEU A 47 1.19 -1.26 -26.83
CA LEU A 47 1.95 -2.46 -27.18
C LEU A 47 1.02 -3.58 -27.67
N PRO A 48 1.36 -4.32 -28.74
CA PRO A 48 0.66 -5.54 -29.09
C PRO A 48 0.91 -6.62 -28.02
N VAL A 49 -0.13 -7.38 -27.67
CA VAL A 49 -0.01 -8.50 -26.73
C VAL A 49 0.79 -9.62 -27.38
N ALA A 50 1.88 -10.05 -26.74
CA ALA A 50 2.64 -11.23 -27.12
C ALA A 50 2.02 -12.50 -26.51
N ASP A 51 1.93 -13.57 -27.29
CA ASP A 51 1.65 -14.93 -26.81
C ASP A 51 2.94 -15.59 -26.27
N ASP A 52 2.79 -16.57 -25.37
CA ASP A 52 3.90 -17.26 -24.68
C ASP A 52 4.76 -18.14 -25.61
N GLU A 53 5.81 -17.59 -26.23
CA GLU A 53 7.13 -18.25 -26.36
C GLU A 53 8.26 -17.26 -26.74
N VAL A 54 9.26 -17.11 -25.87
CA VAL A 54 10.53 -16.35 -26.03
C VAL A 54 10.37 -14.84 -26.34
N SER A 55 10.44 -14.02 -25.29
CA SER A 55 10.18 -12.57 -25.36
C SER A 55 11.32 -11.72 -25.96
N LEU A 56 11.40 -11.64 -27.28
CA LEU A 56 12.07 -10.51 -27.93
C LEU A 56 11.28 -9.22 -27.71
N VAL A 57 11.96 -8.12 -27.39
CA VAL A 57 11.37 -6.77 -27.31
C VAL A 57 11.50 -6.11 -28.69
N PRO A 58 10.42 -5.56 -29.29
CA PRO A 58 10.49 -4.84 -30.56
C PRO A 58 10.91 -3.38 -30.37
N MET A 59 11.61 -2.82 -31.35
CA MET A 59 11.70 -1.36 -31.52
C MET A 59 10.31 -0.76 -31.74
N LEU A 60 10.10 0.44 -31.22
CA LEU A 60 8.85 1.18 -31.36
C LEU A 60 9.02 2.33 -32.36
N ALA A 61 7.95 2.65 -33.08
CA ALA A 61 7.90 3.84 -33.91
C ALA A 61 7.76 5.08 -33.02
N ILE A 62 8.69 6.03 -33.17
CA ILE A 62 8.78 7.24 -32.36
C ILE A 62 8.70 8.43 -33.32
N ASP A 63 7.73 9.33 -33.13
CA ASP A 63 7.61 10.56 -33.91
C ASP A 63 8.08 11.76 -33.06
N VAL A 64 8.87 12.64 -33.66
CA VAL A 64 9.33 13.90 -33.04
C VAL A 64 8.14 14.80 -32.68
N ALA A 65 7.03 14.69 -33.42
CA ALA A 65 5.81 15.47 -33.19
C ALA A 65 5.22 15.29 -31.78
N ASP A 66 5.33 14.09 -31.20
CA ASP A 66 4.74 13.75 -29.90
C ASP A 66 5.45 14.51 -28.75
N PHE A 67 6.75 14.79 -28.90
CA PHE A 67 7.59 15.46 -27.89
C PHE A 67 7.54 16.99 -27.96
N VAL A 68 6.88 17.58 -28.97
CA VAL A 68 6.82 19.05 -29.16
C VAL A 68 6.18 19.76 -27.96
N ALA A 69 5.25 19.12 -27.26
CA ALA A 69 4.62 19.67 -26.07
C ALA A 69 5.56 19.68 -24.84
N GLU A 70 6.36 18.62 -24.65
CA GLU A 70 7.33 18.55 -23.55
C GLU A 70 8.57 19.42 -23.82
N ALA A 71 9.01 19.49 -25.08
CA ALA A 71 10.11 20.34 -25.53
C ALA A 71 9.87 21.83 -25.23
N ALA A 72 8.61 22.28 -25.21
CA ALA A 72 8.24 23.66 -24.88
C ALA A 72 8.52 24.05 -23.42
N GLU A 73 8.65 23.07 -22.51
CA GLU A 73 8.97 23.27 -21.09
C GLU A 73 10.47 23.11 -20.78
N LEU A 74 11.30 22.81 -21.79
CA LEU A 74 12.75 22.65 -21.61
C LEU A 74 13.42 23.99 -21.24
N PRO A 75 14.54 23.95 -20.47
CA PRO A 75 15.35 25.13 -20.23
C PRO A 75 15.81 25.78 -21.54
N SER A 76 15.48 27.05 -21.75
CA SER A 76 15.86 27.81 -22.96
C SER A 76 17.38 27.84 -23.25
N GLU A 77 18.20 27.65 -22.22
CA GLU A 77 19.66 27.50 -22.30
C GLU A 77 20.12 26.11 -22.73
N LEU A 78 19.32 25.08 -22.47
CA LEU A 78 19.55 23.72 -22.95
C LEU A 78 19.12 23.63 -24.42
N GLU A 79 17.98 24.23 -24.77
CA GLU A 79 17.53 24.38 -26.17
C GLU A 79 18.59 25.12 -27.00
N ALA A 80 19.09 26.26 -26.50
CA ALA A 80 20.17 27.02 -27.13
C ALA A 80 21.56 26.34 -27.04
N ALA A 81 21.69 25.21 -26.35
CA ALA A 81 22.87 24.33 -26.41
C ALA A 81 22.65 23.16 -27.39
N LEU A 82 21.42 22.67 -27.55
CA LEU A 82 21.08 21.65 -28.55
C LEU A 82 21.25 22.19 -29.97
N GLU A 83 20.68 23.37 -30.26
CA GLU A 83 20.82 24.04 -31.57
C GLU A 83 22.29 24.38 -31.88
N ARG A 84 23.04 24.83 -30.85
CA ARG A 84 24.41 25.34 -30.94
C ARG A 84 25.49 24.24 -31.02
N ASP A 85 25.25 23.09 -30.40
CA ASP A 85 26.25 22.03 -30.21
C ASP A 85 25.97 20.80 -31.06
N ALA A 86 24.70 20.42 -31.20
CA ALA A 86 24.24 19.22 -31.89
C ALA A 86 23.44 19.52 -33.17
N GLY A 87 22.94 20.74 -33.34
CA GLY A 87 22.14 21.15 -34.51
C GLY A 87 20.71 20.58 -34.53
N ILE A 88 20.19 20.19 -33.36
CA ILE A 88 18.85 19.60 -33.19
C ILE A 88 18.00 20.44 -32.24
N SER A 89 16.68 20.29 -32.32
CA SER A 89 15.70 20.85 -31.38
C SER A 89 15.52 19.97 -30.13
N GLY A 90 14.90 20.54 -29.09
CA GLY A 90 14.52 19.82 -27.87
C GLY A 90 13.55 18.66 -28.12
N ALA A 91 12.67 18.77 -29.11
CA ALA A 91 11.76 17.67 -29.48
C ALA A 91 12.52 16.50 -30.11
N GLU A 92 13.49 16.78 -30.98
CA GLU A 92 14.39 15.76 -31.55
C GLU A 92 15.29 15.15 -30.47
N TRP A 93 15.73 15.94 -29.48
CA TRP A 93 16.53 15.46 -28.36
C TRP A 93 15.75 14.54 -27.41
N LEU A 94 14.49 14.87 -27.10
CA LEU A 94 13.60 14.02 -26.30
C LEU A 94 13.23 12.74 -27.05
N ALA A 95 12.93 12.83 -28.36
CA ALA A 95 12.71 11.66 -29.20
C ALA A 95 13.95 10.74 -29.27
N GLN A 96 15.17 11.31 -29.36
CA GLN A 96 16.43 10.56 -29.25
C GLN A 96 16.61 9.91 -27.86
N ALA A 97 16.07 10.49 -26.80
CA ALA A 97 16.13 9.92 -25.46
C ALA A 97 15.19 8.71 -25.31
N GLU A 98 13.96 8.79 -25.82
CA GLU A 98 13.03 7.64 -25.90
C GLU A 98 13.60 6.54 -26.80
N ALA A 99 14.13 6.89 -27.98
CA ALA A 99 14.80 5.93 -28.88
C ALA A 99 16.02 5.28 -28.20
N SER A 100 16.71 5.99 -27.31
CA SER A 100 17.79 5.43 -26.49
C SER A 100 17.28 4.59 -25.31
N GLU A 101 16.07 4.78 -24.81
CA GLU A 101 15.47 3.94 -23.76
C GLU A 101 14.99 2.62 -24.37
N VAL A 102 14.09 2.70 -25.35
CA VAL A 102 13.58 1.55 -26.12
C VAL A 102 14.73 0.78 -26.76
N GLY A 103 15.69 1.48 -27.38
CA GLY A 103 16.88 0.85 -27.97
C GLY A 103 17.73 0.07 -26.96
N ILE A 104 17.79 0.49 -25.69
CA ILE A 104 18.48 -0.26 -24.63
C ILE A 104 17.65 -1.48 -24.19
N GLU A 105 16.33 -1.35 -24.03
CA GLU A 105 15.45 -2.51 -23.75
C GLU A 105 15.60 -3.59 -24.83
N VAL A 106 15.61 -3.18 -26.11
CA VAL A 106 15.82 -4.07 -27.27
C VAL A 106 17.23 -4.66 -27.31
N VAL A 107 18.29 -3.87 -27.10
CA VAL A 107 19.67 -4.36 -27.15
C VAL A 107 20.00 -5.32 -26.02
N ASP A 108 19.50 -5.10 -24.80
CA ASP A 108 19.69 -6.06 -23.71
C ASP A 108 18.89 -7.35 -23.95
N ALA A 109 17.67 -7.29 -24.48
CA ALA A 109 16.92 -8.48 -24.89
C ALA A 109 17.62 -9.26 -26.03
N LEU A 110 18.24 -8.55 -26.99
CA LEU A 110 19.04 -9.18 -28.05
C LEU A 110 20.31 -9.86 -27.52
N ARG A 111 20.95 -9.31 -26.47
CA ARG A 111 22.20 -9.86 -25.88
C ARG A 111 22.02 -11.22 -25.21
N ASP A 112 20.82 -11.57 -24.78
CA ASP A 112 20.49 -12.92 -24.30
C ASP A 112 20.38 -13.95 -25.45
N HIS A 113 20.49 -13.51 -26.72
CA HIS A 113 20.24 -14.32 -27.91
C HIS A 113 21.33 -14.26 -29.01
N ILE A 114 22.06 -13.14 -29.17
CA ILE A 114 23.06 -12.93 -30.26
C ILE A 114 24.34 -12.19 -29.82
N ASP A 115 25.43 -12.35 -30.57
CA ASP A 115 26.73 -11.69 -30.33
C ASP A 115 26.74 -10.24 -30.86
N VAL A 116 26.27 -9.30 -30.03
CA VAL A 116 26.22 -7.86 -30.35
C VAL A 116 27.62 -7.23 -30.27
N HIS A 117 28.22 -6.97 -31.43
CA HIS A 117 29.55 -6.37 -31.54
C HIS A 117 29.53 -4.86 -31.23
N GLY A 118 28.41 -4.19 -31.48
CA GLY A 118 28.14 -2.80 -31.09
C GLY A 118 26.67 -2.44 -31.30
N ALA A 119 26.20 -1.37 -30.67
CA ALA A 119 24.86 -0.81 -30.91
C ALA A 119 24.89 0.71 -30.78
N ARG A 120 24.17 1.40 -31.66
CA ARG A 120 24.20 2.86 -31.84
C ARG A 120 22.87 3.37 -32.40
N LEU A 121 22.50 4.62 -32.13
CA LEU A 121 21.42 5.30 -32.87
C LEU A 121 21.96 6.01 -34.13
N GLU A 122 21.17 5.98 -35.20
CA GLU A 122 21.22 6.99 -36.29
C GLU A 122 19.91 7.78 -36.28
N GLY A 123 19.95 8.99 -35.70
CA GLY A 123 18.72 9.74 -35.42
C GLY A 123 17.86 8.99 -34.40
N LEU A 124 16.75 8.40 -34.87
CA LEU A 124 15.84 7.57 -34.07
C LEU A 124 15.95 6.07 -34.38
N GLU A 125 16.69 5.67 -35.42
CA GLU A 125 16.81 4.28 -35.83
C GLU A 125 17.92 3.57 -35.04
N LEU A 126 17.60 2.43 -34.43
CA LEU A 126 18.59 1.59 -33.75
C LEU A 126 19.38 0.79 -34.80
N VAL A 127 20.70 0.98 -34.81
CA VAL A 127 21.64 0.22 -35.63
C VAL A 127 22.48 -0.69 -34.72
N VAL A 128 22.46 -2.00 -34.99
CA VAL A 128 23.20 -3.01 -34.23
C VAL A 128 24.25 -3.66 -35.12
N THR A 129 25.51 -3.51 -34.75
CA THR A 129 26.65 -4.16 -35.42
C THR A 129 26.84 -5.55 -34.83
N VAL A 130 26.95 -6.58 -35.69
CA VAL A 130 27.04 -7.99 -35.32
C VAL A 130 28.13 -8.73 -36.10
N GLY A 131 28.52 -9.91 -35.59
CA GLY A 131 29.59 -10.72 -36.17
C GLY A 131 29.19 -11.57 -37.39
N SER A 132 27.90 -11.87 -37.60
CA SER A 132 27.42 -12.76 -38.65
C SER A 132 26.10 -12.33 -39.29
N ALA A 133 25.81 -12.89 -40.47
CA ALA A 133 24.53 -12.68 -41.15
C ALA A 133 23.34 -13.35 -40.43
N SER A 134 23.56 -14.42 -39.67
CA SER A 134 22.50 -15.04 -38.87
C SER A 134 22.11 -14.21 -37.65
N ASP A 135 23.06 -13.44 -37.07
CA ASP A 135 22.74 -12.48 -36.00
C ASP A 135 21.98 -11.27 -36.56
N ALA A 136 22.30 -10.86 -37.79
CA ALA A 136 21.65 -9.76 -38.49
C ALA A 136 20.15 -10.02 -38.74
N GLU A 137 19.77 -11.24 -39.14
CA GLU A 137 18.36 -11.64 -39.30
C GLU A 137 17.56 -11.52 -37.99
N VAL A 138 18.20 -11.70 -36.82
CA VAL A 138 17.56 -11.52 -35.50
C VAL A 138 17.39 -10.03 -35.16
N VAL A 139 18.40 -9.19 -35.45
CA VAL A 139 18.32 -7.72 -35.31
C VAL A 139 17.18 -7.15 -36.17
N GLU A 140 17.09 -7.57 -37.44
CA GLU A 140 16.01 -7.12 -38.34
C GLU A 140 14.62 -7.58 -37.86
N SER A 141 14.52 -8.74 -37.20
CA SER A 141 13.24 -9.27 -36.71
C SER A 141 12.58 -8.42 -35.61
N VAL A 142 13.37 -7.64 -34.85
CA VAL A 142 12.88 -6.69 -33.84
C VAL A 142 12.73 -5.27 -34.37
N GLY A 143 12.89 -5.04 -35.67
CA GLY A 143 12.74 -3.72 -36.29
C GLY A 143 13.96 -2.80 -36.12
N ALA A 144 15.14 -3.36 -35.84
CA ALA A 144 16.40 -2.62 -35.82
C ALA A 144 17.19 -2.87 -37.13
N ILE A 145 18.13 -1.97 -37.45
CA ILE A 145 19.00 -2.06 -38.63
C ILE A 145 20.24 -2.88 -38.28
N ALA A 146 20.61 -3.86 -39.11
CA ALA A 146 21.78 -4.71 -38.90
C ALA A 146 23.01 -4.26 -39.72
N GLU A 147 24.18 -4.23 -39.08
CA GLU A 147 25.48 -4.02 -39.73
C GLU A 147 26.42 -5.21 -39.45
N ILE A 148 27.17 -5.68 -40.45
CA ILE A 148 28.22 -6.70 -40.25
C ILE A 148 29.58 -6.01 -40.35
N GLY A 149 30.31 -5.88 -39.24
CA GLY A 149 31.52 -5.04 -39.19
C GLY A 149 32.38 -5.19 -37.93
N ALA A 150 33.51 -4.47 -37.91
CA ALA A 150 34.45 -4.42 -36.79
C ALA A 150 34.49 -3.01 -36.16
N ARG A 151 34.90 -2.91 -34.89
CA ARG A 151 34.89 -1.66 -34.09
C ARG A 151 35.92 -0.60 -34.56
N VAL A 152 35.54 0.69 -34.58
CA VAL A 152 36.33 1.85 -35.06
C VAL A 152 36.06 3.11 -34.19
N ASP A 153 36.94 4.13 -34.20
CA ASP A 153 36.93 5.39 -33.39
C ASP A 153 37.33 6.64 -34.26
N ARG A 154 37.01 7.90 -33.81
CA ARG A 154 37.52 9.28 -34.19
C ARG A 154 36.82 10.14 -35.27
N ASP A 155 36.85 11.50 -35.33
CA ASP A 155 37.14 12.66 -34.39
C ASP A 155 36.98 14.05 -35.13
N ASP A 156 36.45 15.16 -34.53
CA ASP A 156 36.21 16.50 -35.19
C ASP A 156 35.88 17.70 -34.20
N ASN A 157 35.65 18.97 -34.65
CA ASN A 157 35.67 20.22 -33.82
C ASN A 157 34.42 21.20 -33.82
N VAL A 158 34.13 21.88 -32.67
CA VAL A 158 33.00 22.85 -32.35
C VAL A 158 33.47 23.97 -31.31
N LEU A 159 32.89 24.85 -30.41
CA LEU A 159 31.61 25.25 -29.70
C LEU A 159 31.59 26.64 -28.88
N GLY A 160 30.44 27.06 -28.23
CA GLY A 160 30.27 27.98 -27.01
C GLY A 160 29.33 29.24 -27.11
N GLY A 161 28.73 29.96 -26.10
CA GLY A 161 28.56 29.93 -24.60
C GLY A 161 27.90 31.25 -23.97
N LEU A 162 27.34 31.31 -22.72
CA LEU A 162 26.52 32.44 -22.09
C LEU A 162 26.79 32.81 -20.56
N GLN A 163 25.95 33.60 -19.80
CA GLN A 163 26.19 34.22 -18.42
C GLN A 163 24.96 34.44 -17.40
N PRO A 164 25.06 34.37 -16.01
CA PRO A 164 23.95 33.86 -15.10
C PRO A 164 23.56 34.43 -13.66
N ALA A 165 22.41 34.02 -13.01
CA ALA A 165 22.14 33.81 -11.52
C ALA A 165 20.91 32.91 -10.97
N ALA A 166 21.04 32.13 -9.82
CA ALA A 166 20.11 31.07 -9.21
C ALA A 166 20.70 30.06 -8.09
N ASP A 167 20.15 28.82 -7.82
CA ASP A 167 20.39 27.92 -6.59
C ASP A 167 20.57 26.32 -6.70
N LEU A 168 20.84 25.55 -5.58
CA LEU A 168 21.45 24.15 -5.44
C LEU A 168 20.77 22.95 -6.14
N ARG A 169 21.52 22.40 -7.10
CA ARG A 169 21.10 21.41 -8.09
C ARG A 169 22.33 20.75 -8.74
N GLY A 170 22.12 19.78 -9.63
CA GLY A 170 23.17 19.40 -10.59
C GLY A 170 23.68 20.62 -11.39
N GLY A 171 24.97 20.67 -11.70
CA GLY A 171 25.66 21.81 -12.32
C GLY A 171 26.12 22.90 -11.32
N THR A 172 25.71 22.85 -10.06
CA THR A 172 26.12 23.82 -9.01
C THR A 172 27.61 23.67 -8.66
N PRO A 173 28.44 24.73 -8.62
CA PRO A 173 29.81 24.63 -8.16
C PRO A 173 29.91 24.47 -6.65
N TYR A 174 31.01 23.86 -6.24
CA TYR A 174 31.58 24.03 -4.91
C TYR A 174 33.09 24.31 -5.03
N LEU A 175 33.67 24.79 -3.94
CA LEU A 175 35.08 25.17 -3.84
C LEU A 175 35.75 24.37 -2.71
N PHE A 176 37.02 24.05 -2.88
CA PHE A 176 37.82 23.40 -1.84
C PHE A 176 39.27 23.88 -1.85
N SER A 177 40.01 23.60 -0.77
CA SER A 177 41.43 23.97 -0.58
C SER A 177 41.75 25.47 -0.69
N GLY A 178 41.20 26.28 0.23
CA GLY A 178 41.69 27.65 0.49
C GLY A 178 41.66 28.61 -0.72
N ASN A 179 40.63 28.48 -1.57
CA ASN A 179 40.42 29.17 -2.85
C ASN A 179 41.23 28.66 -4.08
N SER A 180 41.80 27.44 -4.03
CA SER A 180 42.61 26.92 -5.14
C SER A 180 41.84 26.18 -6.24
N MET A 181 40.78 25.43 -5.92
CA MET A 181 40.07 24.57 -6.88
C MET A 181 38.54 24.63 -6.76
N ARG A 182 37.89 24.35 -7.90
CA ARG A 182 36.44 24.39 -8.14
C ARG A 182 36.02 23.09 -8.83
N CYS A 183 34.90 22.53 -8.41
CA CYS A 183 34.23 21.41 -9.08
C CYS A 183 32.71 21.66 -9.10
N SER A 184 31.96 20.75 -9.71
CA SER A 184 30.51 20.80 -9.91
C SER A 184 29.81 19.64 -9.20
N VAL A 185 28.64 19.90 -8.62
CA VAL A 185 27.68 18.88 -8.21
C VAL A 185 27.15 18.19 -9.47
N GLY A 186 27.19 16.87 -9.49
CA GLY A 186 26.57 16.07 -10.55
C GLY A 186 25.10 15.90 -10.26
N PHE A 187 24.80 15.09 -9.26
CA PHE A 187 23.44 14.83 -8.82
C PHE A 187 23.30 15.01 -7.32
N VAL A 188 22.10 15.37 -6.90
CA VAL A 188 21.67 15.21 -5.52
C VAL A 188 20.92 13.87 -5.44
N GLY A 189 21.21 13.08 -4.42
CA GLY A 189 20.64 11.77 -4.18
C GLY A 189 20.43 11.52 -2.68
N VAL A 190 20.12 10.28 -2.31
CA VAL A 190 19.92 9.84 -0.94
C VAL A 190 20.58 8.49 -0.67
N ASP A 191 21.01 8.26 0.56
CA ASP A 191 21.25 6.89 1.05
C ASP A 191 19.89 6.23 1.35
N ASN A 192 19.57 5.16 0.63
CA ASN A 192 18.28 4.46 0.64
C ASN A 192 17.98 3.65 1.92
N VAL A 193 18.89 3.67 2.91
CA VAL A 193 18.68 3.07 4.24
C VAL A 193 18.40 4.14 5.31
N THR A 194 18.99 5.33 5.17
CA THR A 194 18.94 6.41 6.16
C THR A 194 18.11 7.62 5.73
N ALA A 195 17.71 7.69 4.46
CA ALA A 195 17.11 8.86 3.80
C ALA A 195 17.94 10.15 3.89
N GLN A 196 19.22 10.04 4.24
CA GLN A 196 20.15 11.17 4.30
C GLN A 196 20.44 11.64 2.87
N ALA A 197 20.17 12.92 2.58
CA ALA A 197 20.53 13.55 1.32
C ALA A 197 22.05 13.64 1.14
N GLN A 198 22.54 13.39 -0.08
CA GLN A 198 23.96 13.33 -0.43
C GLN A 198 24.17 13.92 -1.83
N ILE A 199 25.22 14.71 -2.03
CA ILE A 199 25.66 15.13 -3.37
C ILE A 199 26.64 14.10 -3.94
N MET A 200 26.60 13.87 -5.25
CA MET A 200 27.62 13.15 -5.99
C MET A 200 28.45 14.13 -6.84
N SER A 201 29.76 13.90 -6.90
CA SER A 201 30.71 14.65 -7.74
C SER A 201 31.88 13.75 -8.15
N ALA A 202 32.86 14.27 -8.90
CA ALA A 202 33.99 13.47 -9.37
C ALA A 202 34.92 13.10 -8.20
N GLY A 203 35.41 11.86 -8.19
CA GLY A 203 36.24 11.32 -7.11
C GLY A 203 37.53 12.10 -6.88
N HIS A 204 38.13 12.65 -7.94
CA HIS A 204 39.31 13.52 -7.85
C HIS A 204 39.04 14.87 -7.15
N CYS A 205 37.79 15.34 -7.13
CA CYS A 205 37.39 16.53 -6.36
C CYS A 205 37.21 16.25 -4.86
N GLU A 206 37.10 14.97 -4.48
CA GLU A 206 36.88 14.51 -3.10
C GLU A 206 38.17 13.97 -2.44
N GLY A 207 39.32 14.21 -3.08
CA GLY A 207 40.64 13.69 -2.73
C GLY A 207 41.17 14.08 -1.35
N ASP A 208 42.19 13.33 -0.89
CA ASP A 208 42.93 13.44 0.38
C ASP A 208 42.08 13.38 1.67
N GLY A 209 40.75 13.36 1.55
CA GLY A 209 39.85 13.74 2.64
C GLY A 209 39.86 15.24 2.93
N LEU A 210 40.30 16.11 2.00
CA LEU A 210 40.36 17.56 2.25
C LEU A 210 38.98 18.25 2.20
N LEU A 211 37.96 17.65 1.58
CA LEU A 211 36.57 18.07 1.77
C LEU A 211 36.14 17.98 3.25
N ARG A 212 36.69 17.03 4.04
CA ARG A 212 36.41 16.87 5.48
C ARG A 212 36.83 18.12 6.30
N ASN A 213 37.71 18.96 5.75
CA ASN A 213 38.20 20.20 6.37
C ASN A 213 37.66 21.48 5.69
N ALA A 214 37.41 21.46 4.38
CA ALA A 214 36.80 22.61 3.68
C ALA A 214 35.34 22.84 4.13
N ALA A 215 34.60 21.76 4.33
CA ALA A 215 33.24 21.70 4.88
C ALA A 215 33.00 22.44 6.22
N THR A 216 34.08 22.69 6.96
CA THR A 216 34.05 23.20 8.33
C THR A 216 34.80 24.53 8.49
N SER A 217 35.30 25.12 7.40
CA SER A 217 36.10 26.35 7.42
C SER A 217 35.48 27.51 6.61
N ASN A 218 34.60 28.28 7.26
CA ASN A 218 34.11 29.59 6.76
C ASN A 218 35.25 30.64 6.77
N LEU A 219 36.21 30.56 5.82
CA LEU A 219 37.34 31.49 5.70
C LEU A 219 37.68 31.86 4.23
N PRO A 220 37.81 33.15 3.89
CA PRO A 220 38.18 33.60 2.54
C PRO A 220 39.68 33.92 2.39
N THR A 221 40.32 33.50 1.29
CA THR A 221 41.68 33.94 0.90
C THR A 221 41.78 34.33 -0.58
N VAL A 222 41.77 35.63 -0.85
CA VAL A 222 41.70 36.23 -2.20
C VAL A 222 43.00 36.04 -3.00
N SER A 223 42.91 35.60 -4.26
CA SER A 223 43.95 35.91 -5.28
C SER A 223 43.43 35.95 -6.73
N GLY A 224 42.48 36.84 -7.02
CA GLY A 224 42.27 37.40 -8.37
C GLY A 224 41.24 36.73 -9.29
N GLY A 225 39.97 37.14 -9.19
CA GLY A 225 38.91 36.81 -10.15
C GLY A 225 37.52 37.04 -9.55
N SER A 226 36.71 37.90 -10.17
CA SER A 226 35.46 38.36 -9.54
C SER A 226 34.30 37.38 -9.70
N VAL A 227 33.90 36.70 -8.62
CA VAL A 227 32.47 36.76 -8.24
C VAL A 227 32.21 38.15 -7.66
N GLY A 228 31.02 38.70 -7.88
CA GLY A 228 30.66 40.03 -7.39
C GLY A 228 30.88 40.17 -5.90
N GLY A 229 31.89 40.95 -5.50
CA GLY A 229 32.18 41.23 -4.10
C GLY A 229 31.40 42.45 -3.56
N PRO A 230 31.38 42.66 -2.23
CA PRO A 230 31.95 41.79 -1.19
C PRO A 230 30.90 40.88 -0.54
N LEU A 231 31.32 39.67 -0.15
CA LEU A 231 30.65 38.80 0.83
C LEU A 231 29.12 38.63 0.66
N GLN A 232 28.70 37.79 -0.30
CA GLN A 232 27.53 36.95 -0.02
C GLN A 232 27.96 35.81 0.90
N THR A 233 27.68 35.95 2.20
CA THR A 233 27.62 34.80 3.10
C THR A 233 26.42 33.95 2.71
N ILE A 234 26.67 32.83 2.04
CA ILE A 234 25.97 31.60 2.44
C ILE A 234 26.23 31.48 3.95
N GLY A 235 25.17 31.49 4.76
CA GLY A 235 25.29 31.68 6.21
C GLY A 235 25.93 30.50 6.93
N ASP A 236 25.77 30.44 8.26
CA ASP A 236 26.31 29.35 9.10
C ASP A 236 25.73 27.94 8.81
N ALA A 237 24.91 27.79 7.76
CA ALA A 237 24.49 26.53 7.16
C ALA A 237 25.52 26.02 6.13
N GLY A 238 26.77 25.86 6.57
CA GLY A 238 27.82 25.25 5.75
C GLY A 238 27.47 23.82 5.34
N LEU A 239 28.06 23.35 4.24
CA LEU A 239 27.98 21.94 3.84
C LEU A 239 28.85 21.10 4.79
N HIS A 240 28.35 20.80 5.99
CA HIS A 240 29.14 20.15 7.05
C HIS A 240 29.33 18.65 6.81
N VAL A 241 30.17 18.30 5.84
CA VAL A 241 30.62 16.94 5.52
C VAL A 241 31.22 16.29 6.76
N ALA A 242 30.54 15.27 7.28
CA ALA A 242 30.93 14.56 8.50
C ALA A 242 31.20 13.08 8.22
N GLY A 243 32.33 12.59 8.73
CA GLY A 243 32.72 11.18 8.63
C GLY A 243 33.88 10.91 7.66
N ALA A 244 34.54 9.78 7.87
CA ALA A 244 35.57 9.25 6.98
C ALA A 244 35.04 7.97 6.33
N TYR A 245 34.54 8.08 5.10
CA TYR A 245 34.18 6.92 4.27
C TYR A 245 35.29 6.60 3.26
N PRO A 246 35.35 5.34 2.77
CA PRO A 246 36.41 4.90 1.89
C PRO A 246 36.18 5.40 0.48
N ASN A 247 36.94 6.41 0.08
CA ASN A 247 37.42 6.47 -1.31
C ASN A 247 38.35 5.24 -1.47
N PRO A 248 38.02 4.25 -2.32
CA PRO A 248 38.95 3.18 -2.66
C PRO A 248 40.05 3.81 -3.52
N GLY A 249 41.13 4.23 -2.86
CA GLY A 249 42.17 5.05 -3.51
C GLY A 249 42.74 4.40 -4.77
N TYR A 250 43.37 5.24 -5.62
CA TYR A 250 43.91 4.98 -6.97
C TYR A 250 44.86 3.76 -7.17
N VAL A 251 44.98 2.85 -6.21
CA VAL A 251 45.92 1.72 -6.16
C VAL A 251 45.31 0.36 -6.50
N ASP A 252 43.98 0.21 -6.54
CA ASP A 252 43.30 -1.08 -6.78
C ASP A 252 42.42 -1.05 -8.05
N PHE A 253 43.07 -1.17 -9.22
CA PHE A 253 42.58 -1.62 -10.55
C PHE A 253 41.20 -1.22 -11.10
N ALA A 254 40.48 -0.30 -10.46
CA ALA A 254 39.07 -0.02 -10.74
C ALA A 254 38.88 1.40 -11.25
N TYR A 255 38.20 1.52 -12.39
CA TYR A 255 38.24 2.71 -13.26
C TYR A 255 37.25 3.82 -12.85
N TYR A 256 37.20 4.14 -11.55
CA TYR A 256 36.18 5.01 -10.96
C TYR A 256 36.70 6.43 -10.72
N ASP A 257 35.90 7.43 -11.09
CA ASP A 257 36.12 8.83 -10.73
C ASP A 257 34.83 9.43 -10.16
N LEU A 258 34.34 8.81 -9.07
CA LEU A 258 33.11 9.15 -8.35
C LEU A 258 33.40 9.39 -6.86
N GLY A 259 32.71 10.36 -6.26
CA GLY A 259 32.67 10.61 -4.82
C GLY A 259 31.29 11.07 -4.38
N ILE A 260 30.95 10.82 -3.12
CA ILE A 260 29.63 11.12 -2.54
C ILE A 260 29.80 11.74 -1.15
N THR A 261 29.16 12.89 -0.95
CA THR A 261 29.29 13.75 0.23
C THR A 261 27.91 14.03 0.87
N PRO A 262 27.70 13.76 2.18
CA PRO A 262 26.43 14.03 2.86
C PRO A 262 26.07 15.52 3.03
N VAL A 263 24.79 15.84 2.82
CA VAL A 263 24.21 17.19 2.97
C VAL A 263 23.55 17.32 4.35
N THR A 264 24.28 17.92 5.29
CA THR A 264 23.89 18.05 6.70
C THR A 264 23.36 19.45 7.07
N GLY A 265 23.57 20.45 6.22
CA GLY A 265 23.15 21.84 6.46
C GLY A 265 21.69 22.07 6.10
N ALA A 266 20.84 22.30 7.12
CA ALA A 266 19.38 22.45 6.98
C ALA A 266 18.91 23.69 6.19
N GLY A 267 19.82 24.54 5.70
CA GLY A 267 19.52 25.65 4.79
C GLY A 267 19.44 25.26 3.31
N TRP A 268 19.81 24.02 2.96
CA TRP A 268 19.77 23.50 1.59
C TRP A 268 18.57 22.58 1.39
N THR A 269 17.82 22.80 0.31
CA THR A 269 16.74 21.90 -0.13
C THR A 269 17.25 21.05 -1.30
N PRO A 270 17.45 19.74 -1.13
CA PRO A 270 17.74 18.82 -2.23
C PRO A 270 16.67 18.90 -3.33
N LYS A 271 17.09 18.86 -4.60
CA LYS A 271 16.19 18.87 -5.76
C LYS A 271 16.58 17.81 -6.80
N PRO A 272 15.59 17.12 -7.42
CA PRO A 272 15.79 16.27 -8.60
C PRO A 272 15.94 17.13 -9.86
N GLU A 273 16.87 18.08 -9.84
CA GLU A 273 16.95 19.20 -10.80
C GLU A 273 18.42 19.46 -11.18
N VAL A 274 18.66 19.83 -12.43
CA VAL A 274 19.97 20.24 -12.99
C VAL A 274 19.83 21.62 -13.61
N VAL A 275 20.73 22.55 -13.29
CA VAL A 275 20.75 23.91 -13.88
C VAL A 275 21.94 24.11 -14.80
N THR A 276 21.77 24.98 -15.80
CA THR A 276 22.87 25.67 -16.46
C THR A 276 23.64 26.53 -15.45
N TRP A 277 24.97 26.45 -15.44
CA TRP A 277 25.83 27.35 -14.68
C TRP A 277 27.12 27.61 -15.46
N GLY A 278 27.23 28.73 -16.16
CA GLY A 278 28.43 29.05 -16.94
C GLY A 278 28.57 30.53 -17.27
N GLY A 279 29.80 30.96 -17.59
CA GLY A 279 30.05 32.24 -18.26
C GLY A 279 31.29 33.00 -17.84
N SER A 280 31.54 33.16 -16.54
CA SER A 280 32.70 33.91 -16.04
C SER A 280 33.05 33.53 -14.60
N SER A 281 34.00 34.26 -14.02
CA SER A 281 34.29 34.19 -12.59
C SER A 281 33.09 34.55 -11.71
N SER A 282 32.04 35.23 -12.20
CA SER A 282 30.84 35.54 -11.41
C SER A 282 29.76 34.48 -11.57
N GLY A 283 29.92 33.40 -10.79
CA GLY A 283 29.06 32.22 -10.86
C GLY A 283 27.74 32.34 -10.10
N ALA A 284 26.67 32.00 -10.81
CA ALA A 284 25.39 31.47 -10.36
C ALA A 284 24.71 30.75 -11.59
N PRO A 285 23.50 30.16 -11.51
CA PRO A 285 22.75 29.53 -12.62
C PRO A 285 22.09 30.46 -13.64
N LEU A 286 21.95 30.15 -14.92
CA LEU A 286 21.41 31.10 -15.92
C LEU A 286 19.88 31.29 -15.89
N SER A 287 19.37 32.23 -16.71
CA SER A 287 17.98 32.71 -16.73
C SER A 287 16.97 31.74 -17.38
N SER A 288 17.12 30.45 -17.14
CA SER A 288 16.21 29.39 -17.58
C SER A 288 15.70 28.59 -16.38
N ALA A 289 14.62 27.82 -16.58
CA ALA A 289 14.22 26.79 -15.63
C ALA A 289 15.35 25.75 -15.42
N PRO A 290 15.33 24.98 -14.31
CA PRO A 290 16.09 23.74 -14.20
C PRO A 290 15.53 22.64 -15.13
N LEU A 291 16.39 21.75 -15.62
CA LEU A 291 15.97 20.46 -16.15
C LEU A 291 15.59 19.55 -14.99
N VAL A 292 14.40 18.94 -15.03
CA VAL A 292 13.93 17.98 -14.03
C VAL A 292 14.41 16.57 -14.38
N ILE A 293 14.90 15.82 -13.38
CA ILE A 293 15.36 14.44 -13.54
C ILE A 293 14.16 13.50 -13.40
N ARG A 294 13.84 12.73 -14.45
CA ARG A 294 12.68 11.80 -14.51
C ARG A 294 13.04 10.32 -14.42
N ASP A 295 14.26 9.94 -14.79
CA ASP A 295 14.81 8.61 -14.57
C ASP A 295 16.34 8.68 -14.36
N ALA A 296 16.97 7.56 -13.98
CA ALA A 296 18.42 7.39 -14.05
C ALA A 296 18.79 5.98 -14.52
N GLY A 297 19.65 5.90 -15.55
CA GLY A 297 19.93 4.66 -16.27
C GLY A 297 21.16 4.71 -17.18
N PRO A 298 21.42 3.62 -17.92
CA PRO A 298 22.55 3.48 -18.84
C PRO A 298 22.38 4.32 -20.13
N ALA A 299 23.48 4.73 -20.76
CA ALA A 299 23.46 5.47 -22.03
C ALA A 299 23.72 4.58 -23.26
N MET A 300 23.40 5.09 -24.46
CA MET A 300 23.64 4.43 -25.75
C MET A 300 24.47 5.31 -26.69
N VAL A 301 25.35 4.69 -27.49
CA VAL A 301 26.15 5.38 -28.53
C VAL A 301 25.23 6.00 -29.59
N GLY A 302 25.60 7.16 -30.14
CA GLY A 302 24.80 7.90 -31.12
C GLY A 302 23.73 8.80 -30.49
N SER A 303 23.24 8.52 -29.28
CA SER A 303 22.36 9.45 -28.54
C SER A 303 23.10 10.74 -28.17
N THR A 304 22.38 11.87 -28.11
CA THR A 304 22.95 13.18 -27.75
C THR A 304 22.99 13.36 -26.24
N LEU A 305 24.20 13.38 -25.67
CA LEU A 305 24.45 13.65 -24.26
C LEU A 305 24.61 15.16 -24.04
N CYS A 306 23.86 15.70 -23.07
CA CYS A 306 24.01 17.06 -22.60
C CYS A 306 24.57 17.07 -21.18
N LYS A 307 25.64 17.85 -20.95
CA LYS A 307 26.26 17.98 -19.63
C LYS A 307 26.17 19.41 -19.10
N SER A 308 25.85 19.56 -17.82
CA SER A 308 26.00 20.84 -17.10
C SER A 308 27.16 20.78 -16.11
N GLY A 309 28.13 21.66 -16.31
CA GLY A 309 29.25 21.88 -15.39
C GLY A 309 29.45 23.38 -15.17
N ALA A 310 29.92 23.75 -13.99
CA ALA A 310 29.84 25.12 -13.48
C ALA A 310 30.69 26.17 -14.23
N THR A 311 31.53 25.75 -15.19
CA THR A 311 32.43 26.62 -15.97
C THR A 311 31.94 26.79 -17.41
N THR A 312 31.35 25.77 -18.02
CA THR A 312 30.81 25.83 -19.39
C THR A 312 29.28 25.90 -19.47
N GLY A 313 28.55 25.63 -18.39
CA GLY A 313 27.09 25.49 -18.41
C GLY A 313 26.66 24.25 -19.18
N TRP A 314 25.48 24.32 -19.83
CA TRP A 314 25.04 23.28 -20.75
C TRP A 314 25.91 23.25 -22.01
N THR A 315 26.46 22.08 -22.30
CA THR A 315 26.97 21.73 -23.62
C THR A 315 26.54 20.32 -23.98
N CYS A 316 26.22 20.08 -25.24
CA CYS A 316 25.72 18.82 -25.76
C CYS A 316 26.65 18.22 -26.83
N GLY A 317 26.37 17.00 -27.26
CA GLY A 317 27.09 16.33 -28.34
C GLY A 317 26.85 14.81 -28.35
N PRO A 318 27.18 14.11 -29.45
CA PRO A 318 26.92 12.68 -29.58
C PRO A 318 27.80 11.87 -28.63
N ILE A 319 27.21 10.83 -28.03
CA ILE A 319 27.96 9.76 -27.37
C ILE A 319 28.68 8.95 -28.43
N THR A 320 30.02 8.92 -28.35
CA THR A 320 30.90 8.17 -29.24
C THR A 320 31.37 6.85 -28.64
N GLY A 321 31.10 6.60 -27.34
CA GLY A 321 31.38 5.33 -26.69
C GLY A 321 30.69 5.17 -25.34
N VAL A 322 30.38 3.92 -24.98
CA VAL A 322 29.93 3.50 -23.64
C VAL A 322 30.75 2.29 -23.20
N ASP A 323 30.85 2.07 -21.89
CA ASP A 323 31.70 1.02 -21.29
C ASP A 323 33.16 1.04 -21.81
N GLN A 324 33.69 2.24 -22.06
CA GLN A 324 35.06 2.44 -22.52
C GLN A 324 35.97 2.88 -21.38
N ILE A 325 37.20 2.35 -21.36
CA ILE A 325 38.28 2.84 -20.50
C ILE A 325 39.09 3.87 -21.28
N ARG A 326 39.36 5.03 -20.67
CA ARG A 326 40.18 6.11 -21.22
C ARG A 326 41.21 6.56 -20.19
N ALA A 327 42.46 6.71 -20.62
CA ALA A 327 43.56 7.16 -19.76
C ALA A 327 43.65 8.70 -19.75
N VAL A 328 43.87 9.28 -18.58
CA VAL A 328 43.91 10.73 -18.35
C VAL A 328 45.35 11.13 -18.00
N GLY A 329 45.98 11.93 -18.86
CA GLY A 329 47.32 12.48 -18.67
C GLY A 329 48.19 12.43 -19.94
N PRO A 330 49.36 13.09 -19.95
CA PRO A 330 50.21 13.20 -21.13
C PRO A 330 50.94 11.88 -21.47
N GLY A 331 50.41 11.13 -22.44
CA GLY A 331 51.10 10.01 -23.10
C GLY A 331 50.77 8.59 -22.60
N SER A 332 49.68 8.41 -21.85
CA SER A 332 49.37 7.16 -21.13
C SER A 332 48.53 6.13 -21.90
N THR A 333 48.98 4.87 -21.87
CA THR A 333 48.11 3.68 -21.95
C THR A 333 47.77 3.21 -20.53
N CYS A 334 46.58 2.65 -20.30
CA CYS A 334 46.30 1.92 -19.05
C CYS A 334 47.11 0.59 -19.01
N PRO A 335 47.55 0.09 -17.84
CA PRO A 335 47.30 0.59 -16.49
C PRO A 335 48.26 1.71 -16.02
N PRO A 336 47.88 2.51 -15.01
CA PRO A 336 48.70 3.61 -14.50
C PRO A 336 49.91 3.11 -13.70
N THR A 337 51.04 3.82 -13.82
CA THR A 337 52.32 3.50 -13.16
C THR A 337 52.86 4.62 -12.26
N SER A 338 52.14 5.74 -12.13
CA SER A 338 52.49 6.84 -11.22
C SER A 338 51.26 7.71 -10.90
N SER A 339 51.35 8.50 -9.83
CA SER A 339 50.29 9.38 -9.31
C SER A 339 49.96 10.60 -10.19
N SER A 340 50.46 10.66 -11.43
CA SER A 340 50.20 11.72 -12.40
C SER A 340 49.25 11.30 -13.53
N TYR A 341 48.72 10.07 -13.45
CA TYR A 341 47.87 9.45 -14.47
C TYR A 341 46.81 8.57 -13.80
N TYR A 342 45.59 8.60 -14.33
CA TYR A 342 44.51 7.70 -13.91
C TYR A 342 43.70 7.21 -15.13
N CYS A 343 42.90 6.17 -14.96
CA CYS A 343 42.08 5.61 -16.02
C CYS A 343 40.61 5.63 -15.59
N VAL A 344 39.78 6.34 -16.36
CA VAL A 344 38.34 6.46 -16.13
C VAL A 344 37.61 5.48 -17.05
N GLY A 345 36.66 4.74 -16.52
CA GLY A 345 35.71 3.94 -17.29
C GLY A 345 34.38 4.68 -17.44
N GLY A 346 33.66 4.44 -18.52
CA GLY A 346 32.27 4.90 -18.67
C GLY A 346 31.95 5.40 -20.07
N ILE A 347 31.27 6.55 -20.11
CA ILE A 347 30.74 7.17 -21.32
C ILE A 347 31.78 8.13 -21.92
N VAL A 348 31.89 8.13 -23.25
CA VAL A 348 32.74 9.04 -24.02
C VAL A 348 31.84 9.78 -25.01
N ALA A 349 31.94 11.11 -25.06
CA ALA A 349 31.11 11.94 -25.95
C ALA A 349 31.87 13.18 -26.43
N SER A 350 31.51 13.68 -27.61
CA SER A 350 32.11 14.90 -28.20
C SER A 350 31.48 16.17 -27.61
N VAL A 351 31.81 16.46 -26.34
CA VAL A 351 31.16 17.50 -25.52
C VAL A 351 32.23 18.38 -24.87
N CYS A 352 32.06 19.71 -24.91
CA CYS A 352 33.03 20.63 -24.29
C CYS A 352 32.99 20.55 -22.76
N VAL A 353 34.13 20.20 -22.15
CA VAL A 353 34.32 20.11 -20.69
C VAL A 353 35.63 20.80 -20.34
N ARG A 354 35.61 21.71 -19.36
CA ARG A 354 36.77 22.50 -18.93
C ARG A 354 37.07 22.32 -17.45
N SER A 355 38.26 22.75 -17.03
CA SER A 355 38.63 22.80 -15.60
C SER A 355 37.58 23.54 -14.78
N GLY A 356 36.96 22.85 -13.81
CA GLY A 356 35.82 23.34 -13.01
C GLY A 356 34.47 22.70 -13.34
N ASP A 357 34.34 22.05 -14.50
CA ASP A 357 33.16 21.23 -14.85
C ASP A 357 33.21 19.82 -14.24
N SER A 358 34.36 19.41 -13.70
CA SER A 358 34.55 18.13 -13.00
C SER A 358 33.43 17.85 -12.00
N GLY A 359 32.84 16.66 -12.08
CA GLY A 359 31.68 16.22 -11.33
C GLY A 359 30.32 16.65 -11.90
N GLY A 360 30.26 17.50 -12.91
CA GLY A 360 29.02 18.04 -13.47
C GLY A 360 28.11 16.99 -14.12
N ALA A 361 26.80 17.20 -14.00
CA ALA A 361 25.74 16.28 -14.45
C ALA A 361 25.84 15.97 -15.94
N ALA A 362 25.61 14.72 -16.35
CA ALA A 362 25.40 14.33 -17.75
C ALA A 362 24.07 13.59 -17.92
N MET A 363 23.30 14.03 -18.93
CA MET A 363 21.91 13.69 -19.18
C MET A 363 21.71 13.22 -20.63
N VAL A 364 20.75 12.33 -20.84
CA VAL A 364 20.15 12.04 -22.16
C VAL A 364 18.64 12.21 -21.98
N GLY A 365 18.04 13.22 -22.61
CA GLY A 365 16.72 13.72 -22.21
C GLY A 365 16.67 14.11 -20.73
N SER A 366 15.55 13.83 -20.08
CA SER A 366 15.35 13.99 -18.63
C SER A 366 16.01 12.90 -17.77
N ARG A 367 16.77 11.97 -18.37
CA ARG A 367 17.36 10.79 -17.71
C ARG A 367 18.84 11.01 -17.35
N ALA A 368 19.18 10.79 -16.09
CA ALA A 368 20.55 10.93 -15.57
C ALA A 368 21.40 9.70 -15.94
N VAL A 369 22.54 9.94 -16.62
CA VAL A 369 23.39 8.83 -17.14
C VAL A 369 24.81 8.79 -16.56
N GLY A 370 25.40 9.92 -16.19
CA GLY A 370 26.78 9.95 -15.69
C GLY A 370 27.20 11.32 -15.15
N ILE A 371 28.44 11.41 -14.68
CA ILE A 371 29.04 12.70 -14.27
C ILE A 371 30.38 12.94 -14.94
N THR A 372 30.73 14.21 -15.10
CA THR A 372 31.91 14.67 -15.83
C THR A 372 33.21 14.31 -15.10
N SER A 373 34.12 13.56 -15.73
CA SER A 373 35.35 13.08 -15.08
C SER A 373 36.63 13.63 -15.72
N ALA A 374 36.70 13.71 -17.05
CA ALA A 374 37.88 14.22 -17.76
C ALA A 374 37.54 14.81 -19.14
N SER A 375 38.48 15.54 -19.75
CA SER A 375 38.39 16.01 -21.13
C SER A 375 39.76 16.17 -21.80
N SER A 376 39.78 16.14 -23.13
CA SER A 376 40.95 16.51 -23.94
C SER A 376 41.22 18.03 -24.00
N VAL A 377 40.27 18.90 -23.66
CA VAL A 377 40.40 20.38 -23.83
C VAL A 377 40.10 21.15 -22.52
N ILE A 378 41.00 21.03 -21.56
CA ILE A 378 40.82 21.59 -20.20
C ILE A 378 40.87 23.13 -20.11
N SER A 379 41.34 23.83 -21.15
CA SER A 379 41.58 25.29 -21.18
C SER A 379 41.39 25.90 -22.57
N GLY A 380 40.86 27.13 -22.63
CA GLY A 380 40.55 27.83 -23.87
C GLY A 380 39.07 28.27 -23.92
N THR A 381 38.62 28.76 -25.06
CA THR A 381 37.19 28.77 -25.42
C THR A 381 36.77 27.37 -25.85
N CYS A 382 35.48 27.04 -25.79
CA CYS A 382 34.99 25.76 -26.34
C CYS A 382 35.13 25.67 -27.88
N SER A 383 35.57 26.73 -28.56
CA SER A 383 35.66 26.92 -30.01
C SER A 383 36.82 26.13 -30.66
N GLY A 384 37.10 24.92 -30.18
CA GLY A 384 38.11 24.01 -30.73
C GLY A 384 37.83 22.53 -30.47
N GLY A 385 36.55 22.14 -30.31
CA GLY A 385 36.16 20.76 -30.01
C GLY A 385 36.48 20.30 -28.58
N GLY A 386 36.23 19.01 -28.31
CA GLY A 386 36.52 18.38 -27.03
C GLY A 386 35.90 16.99 -26.91
N ILE A 387 36.72 16.01 -26.57
CA ILE A 387 36.25 14.69 -26.15
C ILE A 387 36.16 14.73 -24.62
N ALA A 388 34.99 14.43 -24.07
CA ALA A 388 34.77 14.29 -22.65
C ALA A 388 34.59 12.83 -22.25
N VAL A 389 35.00 12.50 -21.03
CA VAL A 389 34.82 11.18 -20.40
C VAL A 389 34.02 11.37 -19.12
N PHE A 390 33.00 10.54 -18.94
CA PHE A 390 32.06 10.59 -17.83
C PHE A 390 32.02 9.24 -17.11
N SER A 391 32.27 9.21 -15.80
CA SER A 391 31.94 8.04 -14.98
C SER A 391 30.42 7.83 -15.03
N THR A 392 30.00 6.62 -15.43
CA THR A 392 28.59 6.28 -15.60
C THR A 392 27.89 6.04 -14.26
N LEU A 393 26.62 6.43 -14.15
CA LEU A 393 25.80 6.08 -12.98
C LEU A 393 25.44 4.59 -13.01
N TYR A 394 24.91 4.15 -14.14
CA TYR A 394 24.46 2.79 -14.40
C TYR A 394 25.07 2.27 -15.70
N SER A 395 25.30 0.97 -15.80
CA SER A 395 25.69 0.29 -17.03
C SER A 395 25.03 -1.09 -17.04
N THR A 396 24.66 -1.57 -18.21
CA THR A 396 24.13 -2.94 -18.39
C THR A 396 25.27 -3.97 -18.47
N ASN A 397 26.52 -3.50 -18.52
CA ASN A 397 27.73 -4.31 -18.32
C ASN A 397 28.15 -4.29 -16.84
N PRO A 398 28.07 -5.43 -16.12
CA PRO A 398 28.46 -5.50 -14.71
C PRO A 398 29.93 -5.17 -14.43
N ALA A 399 30.82 -5.08 -15.42
CA ALA A 399 32.16 -4.54 -15.22
C ALA A 399 32.15 -3.02 -14.93
N PHE A 400 31.27 -2.27 -15.59
CA PHE A 400 31.22 -0.81 -15.60
C PHE A 400 30.11 -0.19 -14.72
N GLU A 401 29.31 -0.98 -14.03
CA GLU A 401 28.35 -0.50 -13.04
C GLU A 401 29.07 0.07 -11.78
N GLN A 402 29.40 1.36 -11.79
CA GLN A 402 30.32 1.96 -10.79
C GLN A 402 29.62 2.32 -9.47
N VAL A 403 28.47 2.99 -9.56
CA VAL A 403 27.74 3.49 -8.39
C VAL A 403 27.32 2.34 -7.48
N ASN A 404 26.73 1.27 -8.03
CA ASN A 404 26.32 0.10 -7.24
C ASN A 404 27.50 -0.58 -6.53
N LYS A 405 28.69 -0.63 -7.15
CA LYS A 405 29.87 -1.25 -6.52
C LYS A 405 30.48 -0.44 -5.39
N VAL A 406 30.60 0.87 -5.57
CA VAL A 406 31.29 1.76 -4.60
C VAL A 406 30.32 2.30 -3.55
N PHE A 407 29.07 2.54 -3.96
CA PHE A 407 28.02 3.18 -3.17
C PHE A 407 26.66 2.45 -3.30
N PRO A 408 26.55 1.15 -2.94
CA PRO A 408 25.34 0.30 -3.11
C PRO A 408 24.07 0.77 -2.38
N ARG A 409 24.12 1.89 -1.66
CA ARG A 409 22.99 2.52 -0.97
C ARG A 409 22.57 3.86 -1.58
N TRP A 410 23.36 4.44 -2.49
CA TRP A 410 23.03 5.73 -3.05
C TRP A 410 22.11 5.58 -4.27
N GLU A 411 21.04 6.35 -4.27
CA GLU A 411 20.15 6.53 -5.41
C GLU A 411 20.02 8.04 -5.71
N PRO A 412 20.01 8.45 -7.00
CA PRO A 412 19.75 9.84 -7.36
C PRO A 412 18.32 10.24 -6.97
N LEU A 413 18.11 11.54 -6.70
CA LEU A 413 16.76 12.08 -6.56
C LEU A 413 16.12 12.20 -7.95
N VAL A 414 14.95 11.59 -8.08
CA VAL A 414 14.12 11.56 -9.28
C VAL A 414 12.77 12.19 -8.95
N ALA A 415 12.22 13.00 -9.86
CA ALA A 415 10.95 13.68 -9.68
C ALA A 415 9.78 12.73 -10.00
N VAL A 416 9.24 12.10 -8.96
CA VAL A 416 8.08 11.21 -9.05
C VAL A 416 6.79 12.02 -8.88
N GLU A 417 5.96 12.05 -9.92
CA GLU A 417 4.68 12.76 -9.87
C GLU A 417 3.67 12.12 -8.91
N GLN A 418 2.66 12.90 -8.52
CA GLN A 418 1.53 12.34 -7.78
C GLN A 418 0.68 11.47 -8.72
N PRO A 419 0.49 10.17 -8.45
CA PRO A 419 -0.28 9.30 -9.34
C PRO A 419 -1.75 9.71 -9.35
N SER A 420 -2.42 9.56 -10.50
CA SER A 420 -3.89 9.65 -10.54
C SER A 420 -4.50 8.47 -9.79
N LEU A 421 -5.67 8.65 -9.16
CA LEU A 421 -6.31 7.64 -8.32
C LEU A 421 -7.80 7.50 -8.63
N THR A 422 -8.19 6.27 -8.96
CA THR A 422 -9.57 5.78 -8.99
C THR A 422 -9.70 4.62 -8.00
N ILE A 423 -10.85 4.52 -7.31
CA ILE A 423 -11.17 3.40 -6.43
C ILE A 423 -12.52 2.82 -6.85
N THR A 424 -12.54 1.53 -7.20
CA THR A 424 -13.75 0.79 -7.58
C THR A 424 -13.88 -0.45 -6.70
N GLY A 425 -14.76 -0.41 -5.71
CA GLY A 425 -14.89 -1.49 -4.72
C GLY A 425 -13.59 -1.65 -3.93
N THR A 426 -12.91 -2.79 -4.10
CA THR A 426 -11.61 -3.09 -3.48
C THR A 426 -10.41 -2.80 -4.38
N VAL A 427 -10.61 -2.31 -5.61
CA VAL A 427 -9.53 -2.05 -6.55
C VAL A 427 -9.14 -0.58 -6.50
N PHE A 428 -7.87 -0.32 -6.21
CA PHE A 428 -7.20 0.97 -6.39
C PHE A 428 -6.46 0.92 -7.73
N SER A 429 -6.64 1.92 -8.59
CA SER A 429 -5.94 1.99 -9.88
C SER A 429 -5.76 3.41 -10.36
N GLY A 430 -4.91 3.59 -11.37
CA GLY A 430 -4.73 4.87 -12.04
C GLY A 430 -3.54 4.86 -13.00
N THR A 431 -2.99 6.05 -13.20
CA THR A 431 -1.78 6.31 -13.97
C THR A 431 -0.75 7.04 -13.12
N LEU A 432 0.53 6.93 -13.48
CA LEU A 432 1.59 7.81 -13.03
C LEU A 432 2.12 8.55 -14.27
N ASP A 433 1.98 9.87 -14.28
CA ASP A 433 2.58 10.70 -15.34
C ASP A 433 4.11 10.63 -15.26
N GLN A 434 4.76 10.54 -16.42
CA GLN A 434 6.20 10.23 -16.54
C GLN A 434 6.61 8.94 -15.79
N GLY A 435 5.65 8.01 -15.61
CA GLY A 435 5.82 6.71 -14.96
C GLY A 435 6.23 5.59 -15.92
N GLY A 436 6.80 4.52 -15.36
CA GLY A 436 7.30 3.37 -16.14
C GLY A 436 7.83 2.25 -15.24
N THR A 437 8.42 1.20 -15.82
CA THR A 437 8.74 -0.07 -15.14
C THR A 437 9.69 0.03 -13.93
N ARG A 438 10.46 1.11 -13.79
CA ARG A 438 11.31 1.40 -12.62
C ARG A 438 10.54 2.01 -11.42
N HIS A 439 9.29 2.39 -11.63
CA HIS A 439 8.39 2.95 -10.65
C HIS A 439 7.47 1.88 -10.01
N SER A 440 6.98 2.18 -8.82
CA SER A 440 5.98 1.36 -8.12
C SER A 440 5.04 2.23 -7.29
N VAL A 441 3.81 1.77 -7.09
CA VAL A 441 2.80 2.45 -6.28
C VAL A 441 2.50 1.64 -5.02
N ASP A 442 2.61 2.30 -3.88
CA ASP A 442 2.41 1.77 -2.53
C ASP A 442 1.07 2.28 -1.96
N VAL A 443 0.12 1.37 -1.73
CA VAL A 443 -1.14 1.64 -1.01
C VAL A 443 -0.98 1.17 0.43
N THR A 444 -1.06 2.09 1.39
CA THR A 444 -0.86 1.82 2.82
C THR A 444 -2.08 2.25 3.64
N PHE A 445 -2.55 1.40 4.54
CA PHE A 445 -3.75 1.61 5.36
C PHE A 445 -3.43 1.93 6.82
N SER A 446 -4.39 2.54 7.54
CA SER A 446 -4.26 2.92 8.97
C SER A 446 -3.99 1.78 9.95
N ASN A 447 -4.23 0.51 9.56
CA ASN A 447 -3.86 -0.67 10.34
C ASN A 447 -2.40 -1.13 10.11
N GLY A 448 -1.60 -0.37 9.34
CA GLY A 448 -0.24 -0.73 8.94
C GLY A 448 -0.16 -1.72 7.77
N GLU A 449 -1.30 -2.11 7.21
CA GLU A 449 -1.36 -3.00 6.06
C GLU A 449 -0.92 -2.26 4.79
N LYS A 450 0.08 -2.82 4.09
CA LYS A 450 0.61 -2.29 2.82
C LYS A 450 0.34 -3.27 1.68
N ARG A 451 0.13 -2.72 0.49
CA ARG A 451 0.21 -3.41 -0.81
C ARG A 451 1.05 -2.54 -1.75
N SER A 452 1.79 -3.18 -2.64
CA SER A 452 2.68 -2.53 -3.60
C SER A 452 2.49 -3.18 -4.96
N THR A 453 2.54 -2.38 -6.02
CA THR A 453 2.49 -2.84 -7.42
C THR A 453 3.54 -2.10 -8.24
N SER A 454 4.05 -2.71 -9.31
CA SER A 454 4.87 -1.99 -10.30
C SER A 454 3.99 -1.08 -11.16
N VAL A 455 4.58 -0.03 -11.72
CA VAL A 455 3.94 0.76 -12.78
C VAL A 455 4.28 0.11 -14.12
N ASN A 456 3.30 0.02 -15.01
CA ASN A 456 3.44 -0.54 -16.36
C ASN A 456 4.20 0.44 -17.29
N ALA A 457 4.61 -0.04 -18.47
CA ALA A 457 5.31 0.79 -19.47
C ALA A 457 4.43 1.89 -20.12
N ASP A 458 3.11 1.85 -19.93
CA ASP A 458 2.14 2.88 -20.31
C ASP A 458 1.78 3.82 -19.15
N GLY A 459 2.50 3.75 -18.04
CA GLY A 459 2.23 4.51 -16.81
C GLY A 459 1.06 3.98 -15.98
N THR A 460 0.33 2.95 -16.40
CA THR A 460 -0.83 2.43 -15.63
C THR A 460 -0.39 1.61 -14.42
N TRP A 461 -1.24 1.56 -13.39
CA TRP A 461 -1.02 0.75 -12.19
C TRP A 461 -2.33 0.28 -11.55
N LEU A 462 -2.28 -0.87 -10.87
CA LEU A 462 -3.43 -1.47 -10.19
C LEU A 462 -3.02 -2.25 -8.93
N VAL A 463 -3.82 -2.10 -7.87
CA VAL A 463 -3.75 -2.86 -6.60
C VAL A 463 -5.15 -3.33 -6.22
N ASP A 464 -5.37 -4.64 -6.14
CA ASP A 464 -6.57 -5.18 -5.47
C ASP A 464 -6.34 -5.33 -3.96
N THR A 465 -7.31 -4.87 -3.18
CA THR A 465 -7.33 -4.88 -1.73
C THR A 465 -8.44 -5.78 -1.17
N SER A 466 -9.01 -6.70 -1.97
CA SER A 466 -10.05 -7.67 -1.57
C SER A 466 -9.67 -8.57 -0.40
N THR A 467 -8.37 -8.83 -0.24
CA THR A 467 -7.80 -9.58 0.89
C THR A 467 -7.71 -8.77 2.18
N THR A 468 -7.75 -7.44 2.10
CA THR A 468 -7.55 -6.53 3.24
C THR A 468 -8.79 -6.44 4.14
N SER A 469 -8.60 -6.01 5.38
CA SER A 469 -9.70 -5.76 6.34
C SER A 469 -10.75 -4.77 5.79
N PRO A 470 -12.07 -5.03 5.90
CA PRO A 470 -13.16 -4.19 5.38
C PRO A 470 -13.68 -3.08 6.32
N ILE A 471 -13.05 -2.88 7.48
CA ILE A 471 -13.36 -1.76 8.39
C ILE A 471 -13.05 -0.41 7.73
N THR A 472 -13.78 0.65 8.12
CA THR A 472 -13.46 2.05 7.75
C THR A 472 -11.99 2.34 8.07
N LYS A 473 -11.18 2.53 7.01
CA LYS A 473 -9.74 2.77 7.05
C LYS A 473 -9.41 4.11 6.39
N THR A 474 -8.45 4.85 6.95
CA THR A 474 -7.73 5.84 6.14
C THR A 474 -6.67 5.13 5.31
N TYR A 475 -6.41 5.62 4.11
CA TYR A 475 -5.36 5.13 3.22
C TYR A 475 -4.40 6.26 2.83
N SER A 476 -3.20 5.88 2.42
CA SER A 476 -2.20 6.72 1.75
C SER A 476 -1.69 5.99 0.52
N VAL A 477 -1.74 6.64 -0.65
CA VAL A 477 -1.16 6.15 -1.91
C VAL A 477 0.06 6.99 -2.23
N VAL A 478 1.20 6.34 -2.48
CA VAL A 478 2.49 6.98 -2.81
C VAL A 478 3.10 6.26 -4.01
N ALA A 479 3.43 6.99 -5.08
CA ALA A 479 4.32 6.48 -6.11
C ALA A 479 5.77 6.65 -5.67
N ARG A 480 6.66 5.73 -6.07
CA ARG A 480 8.10 5.85 -5.84
C ARG A 480 8.92 5.32 -7.01
N TRP A 481 10.07 5.95 -7.22
CA TRP A 481 11.14 5.46 -8.09
C TRP A 481 12.15 4.75 -7.21
N ARG A 482 12.40 3.46 -7.49
CA ARG A 482 13.23 2.56 -6.66
C ARG A 482 12.91 2.65 -5.15
N LEU A 483 13.87 3.11 -4.33
CA LEU A 483 13.80 3.16 -2.87
C LEU A 483 13.94 4.58 -2.30
N GLY A 484 14.65 5.48 -3.00
CA GLY A 484 15.01 6.81 -2.50
C GLY A 484 14.03 7.94 -2.80
N SER A 485 13.24 7.84 -3.89
CA SER A 485 12.45 8.97 -4.42
C SER A 485 10.94 8.69 -4.41
N PHE A 486 10.14 9.63 -3.90
CA PHE A 486 8.72 9.45 -3.58
C PHE A 486 7.86 10.63 -4.06
N SER A 487 6.62 10.34 -4.46
CA SER A 487 5.60 11.35 -4.75
C SER A 487 5.06 12.01 -3.48
N THR A 488 4.31 13.11 -3.64
CA THR A 488 3.40 13.56 -2.57
C THR A 488 2.29 12.52 -2.36
N PRO A 489 1.92 12.18 -1.11
CA PRO A 489 0.90 11.16 -0.84
C PRO A 489 -0.51 11.64 -1.18
N ILE A 490 -1.33 10.77 -1.76
CA ILE A 490 -2.79 10.94 -1.77
C ILE A 490 -3.37 10.23 -0.55
N THR A 491 -4.03 10.97 0.33
CA THR A 491 -4.69 10.42 1.52
C THR A 491 -6.21 10.50 1.41
N GLY A 492 -6.92 9.46 1.83
CA GLY A 492 -8.37 9.45 1.91
C GLY A 492 -8.91 8.44 2.92
N THR A 493 -10.23 8.24 2.92
CA THR A 493 -10.92 7.29 3.81
C THR A 493 -11.87 6.43 2.98
N LEU A 494 -11.83 5.11 3.19
CA LEU A 494 -12.84 4.21 2.63
C LEU A 494 -14.09 4.21 3.52
N GLN A 495 -15.28 4.30 2.90
CA GLN A 495 -16.52 3.98 3.59
C GLN A 495 -16.55 2.47 3.87
N GLY A 496 -16.61 2.10 5.14
CA GLY A 496 -16.61 0.71 5.58
C GLY A 496 -17.44 0.51 6.84
N ILE A 497 -17.14 -0.55 7.58
CA ILE A 497 -17.89 -0.97 8.76
C ILE A 497 -17.35 -0.26 10.01
N ASP A 498 -18.22 0.28 10.88
CA ASP A 498 -17.84 0.80 12.21
C ASP A 498 -17.32 -0.34 13.10
N THR A 499 -16.43 -0.03 14.05
CA THR A 499 -16.09 -0.98 15.14
C THR A 499 -16.38 -0.42 16.52
N ALA A 500 -16.80 -1.30 17.43
CA ALA A 500 -16.92 -1.02 18.85
C ALA A 500 -16.37 -2.19 19.68
N ARG A 501 -15.98 -1.92 20.93
CA ARG A 501 -15.51 -2.94 21.88
C ARG A 501 -16.13 -2.70 23.25
N LEU A 502 -16.74 -3.75 23.81
CA LEU A 502 -17.38 -3.75 25.13
C LEU A 502 -16.64 -4.75 26.02
N PHE A 503 -15.90 -4.24 26.99
CA PHE A 503 -15.07 -5.04 27.90
C PHE A 503 -14.86 -4.32 29.23
N GLY A 504 -14.75 -5.09 30.30
CA GLY A 504 -14.32 -4.61 31.61
C GLY A 504 -12.96 -5.16 32.01
N ALA A 505 -12.54 -4.88 33.25
CA ALA A 505 -11.29 -5.38 33.81
C ALA A 505 -11.29 -6.92 34.02
N ASP A 506 -12.46 -7.54 34.14
CA ASP A 506 -12.63 -8.98 34.29
C ASP A 506 -13.96 -9.49 33.72
N ARG A 507 -14.19 -10.80 33.89
CA ARG A 507 -15.38 -11.56 33.46
C ARG A 507 -16.71 -11.15 34.11
N TYR A 508 -16.68 -10.27 35.12
CA TYR A 508 -17.85 -9.74 35.81
C TYR A 508 -18.12 -8.30 35.39
N ALA A 509 -17.06 -7.53 35.12
CA ALA A 509 -17.13 -6.19 34.56
C ALA A 509 -17.50 -6.17 33.06
N THR A 510 -17.07 -7.13 32.22
CA THR A 510 -17.50 -7.18 30.80
C THR A 510 -19.03 -7.30 30.65
N PRO A 511 -19.74 -8.22 31.35
CA PRO A 511 -21.21 -8.23 31.39
C PRO A 511 -21.86 -6.91 31.80
N VAL A 512 -21.21 -6.14 32.70
CA VAL A 512 -21.69 -4.83 33.15
C VAL A 512 -21.56 -3.78 32.04
N GLU A 513 -20.45 -3.72 31.31
CA GLU A 513 -20.31 -2.81 30.16
C GLU A 513 -21.24 -3.19 28.99
N ILE A 514 -21.52 -4.49 28.81
CA ILE A 514 -22.55 -4.96 27.88
C ILE A 514 -23.94 -4.47 28.32
N ALA A 515 -24.30 -4.63 29.60
CA ALA A 515 -25.57 -4.15 30.15
C ALA A 515 -25.73 -2.61 30.03
N ARG A 516 -24.64 -1.85 30.19
CA ARG A 516 -24.61 -0.38 30.00
C ARG A 516 -24.87 0.03 28.56
N ALA A 517 -24.19 -0.61 27.61
CA ALA A 517 -24.41 -0.36 26.18
C ALA A 517 -25.75 -0.94 25.65
N GLN A 518 -26.40 -1.82 26.40
CA GLN A 518 -27.74 -2.33 26.12
C GLN A 518 -28.85 -1.45 26.71
N PHE A 519 -28.63 -0.94 27.93
CA PHE A 519 -29.59 -0.11 28.68
C PHE A 519 -28.96 1.24 29.08
N PRO A 520 -28.63 2.14 28.12
CA PRO A 520 -27.95 3.41 28.42
C PRO A 520 -28.85 4.46 29.08
N GLY A 521 -30.18 4.29 29.02
CA GLY A 521 -31.15 5.23 29.60
C GLY A 521 -31.51 5.00 31.07
N THR A 522 -31.03 3.93 31.70
CA THR A 522 -31.32 3.62 33.11
C THR A 522 -30.33 4.28 34.07
N SER A 523 -30.83 4.71 35.24
CA SER A 523 -30.06 5.40 36.28
C SER A 523 -30.64 5.10 37.65
N THR A 524 -29.80 5.17 38.69
CA THR A 524 -30.19 4.97 40.10
C THR A 524 -31.40 5.85 40.47
N PRO A 525 -32.52 5.28 40.96
CA PRO A 525 -33.74 6.04 41.19
C PRO A 525 -33.60 7.15 42.24
N THR A 526 -34.00 8.37 41.88
CA THR A 526 -34.05 9.54 42.78
C THR A 526 -35.49 9.90 43.20
N GLY A 527 -36.43 8.97 43.08
CA GLY A 527 -37.87 9.22 43.26
C GLY A 527 -38.69 7.92 43.33
N PRO A 528 -40.02 7.96 43.06
CA PRO A 528 -40.88 6.78 43.06
C PRO A 528 -40.33 5.66 42.18
N VAL A 529 -40.31 4.43 42.71
CA VAL A 529 -39.54 3.32 42.15
C VAL A 529 -40.24 2.67 40.95
N THR A 530 -40.10 3.29 39.78
CA THR A 530 -40.34 2.63 38.49
C THR A 530 -39.12 1.78 38.13
N PRO A 531 -39.26 0.47 37.85
CA PRO A 531 -38.16 -0.37 37.41
C PRO A 531 -37.47 0.17 36.15
N GLY A 532 -36.14 0.10 36.08
CA GLY A 532 -35.37 0.49 34.90
C GLY A 532 -35.33 -0.62 33.84
N VAL A 533 -35.40 -1.89 34.26
CA VAL A 533 -35.57 -3.07 33.40
C VAL A 533 -36.58 -4.06 34.00
N PRO A 534 -37.29 -4.88 33.18
CA PRO A 534 -38.22 -5.88 33.70
C PRO A 534 -37.52 -7.01 34.47
N VAL A 535 -36.28 -7.34 34.11
CA VAL A 535 -35.53 -8.43 34.74
C VAL A 535 -34.02 -8.19 34.64
N VAL A 536 -33.26 -8.80 35.55
CA VAL A 536 -31.84 -9.12 35.34
C VAL A 536 -31.65 -10.62 35.55
N TYR A 537 -31.00 -11.30 34.61
CA TYR A 537 -30.57 -12.68 34.82
C TYR A 537 -29.19 -12.67 35.49
N LEU A 538 -29.03 -13.43 36.57
CA LEU A 538 -27.79 -13.52 37.34
C LEU A 538 -27.30 -14.97 37.36
N ALA A 539 -26.15 -15.22 36.74
CA ALA A 539 -25.58 -16.56 36.60
C ALA A 539 -24.12 -16.66 37.09
N ASN A 540 -23.59 -17.87 37.20
CA ASN A 540 -22.23 -18.10 37.69
C ASN A 540 -21.16 -17.84 36.59
N GLY A 541 -20.30 -16.84 36.79
CA GLY A 541 -19.24 -16.48 35.83
C GLY A 541 -17.99 -17.38 35.84
N ALA A 542 -17.93 -18.36 36.76
CA ALA A 542 -16.90 -19.40 36.81
C ALA A 542 -17.37 -20.75 36.28
N SER A 543 -18.69 -20.98 36.17
CA SER A 543 -19.29 -22.25 35.75
C SER A 543 -20.48 -22.02 34.81
N PHE A 544 -20.26 -22.24 33.51
CA PHE A 544 -21.23 -22.02 32.43
C PHE A 544 -22.51 -22.89 32.38
N PRO A 545 -22.57 -24.16 32.85
CA PRO A 545 -23.59 -25.12 32.39
C PRO A 545 -25.04 -24.68 32.50
N ASP A 546 -25.43 -24.16 33.66
CA ASP A 546 -26.81 -23.75 33.95
C ASP A 546 -27.20 -22.46 33.18
N ALA A 547 -26.19 -21.66 32.80
CA ALA A 547 -26.35 -20.35 32.22
C ALA A 547 -26.50 -20.35 30.68
N LEU A 548 -25.96 -21.36 29.99
CA LEU A 548 -25.95 -21.42 28.51
C LEU A 548 -27.36 -21.28 27.90
N SER A 549 -28.39 -21.82 28.55
CA SER A 549 -29.78 -21.74 28.09
C SER A 549 -30.55 -20.50 28.54
N ALA A 550 -29.97 -19.67 29.42
CA ALA A 550 -30.63 -18.48 29.95
C ALA A 550 -30.53 -17.25 29.02
N GLY A 551 -29.67 -17.28 27.99
CA GLY A 551 -29.50 -16.18 27.03
C GLY A 551 -30.82 -15.75 26.35
N PRO A 552 -31.54 -16.66 25.66
CA PRO A 552 -32.83 -16.35 25.05
C PRO A 552 -33.91 -15.89 26.04
N ALA A 553 -33.95 -16.47 27.25
CA ALA A 553 -34.91 -16.05 28.28
C ALA A 553 -34.63 -14.62 28.78
N SER A 554 -33.35 -14.28 29.01
CA SER A 554 -32.92 -12.92 29.37
C SER A 554 -33.27 -11.91 28.28
N ALA A 555 -33.00 -12.27 27.01
CA ALA A 555 -33.29 -11.43 25.86
C ALA A 555 -34.79 -11.15 25.71
N LEU A 556 -35.62 -12.19 25.71
CA LEU A 556 -37.07 -12.05 25.47
C LEU A 556 -37.84 -11.49 26.67
N GLU A 557 -37.30 -11.58 27.89
CA GLU A 557 -37.82 -10.85 29.06
C GLU A 557 -37.25 -9.42 29.17
N GLY A 558 -36.44 -8.97 28.21
CA GLY A 558 -35.97 -7.59 28.11
C GLY A 558 -34.91 -7.18 29.14
N GLY A 559 -34.08 -8.12 29.60
CA GLY A 559 -33.08 -7.88 30.64
C GLY A 559 -31.66 -8.36 30.29
N PRO A 560 -30.61 -7.81 30.92
CA PRO A 560 -29.24 -8.25 30.70
C PRO A 560 -28.89 -9.51 31.52
N MET A 561 -27.89 -10.24 31.03
CA MET A 561 -27.23 -11.33 31.75
C MET A 561 -26.00 -10.78 32.49
N LEU A 562 -26.06 -10.72 33.82
CA LEU A 562 -24.94 -10.40 34.69
C LEU A 562 -24.35 -11.67 35.31
N LEU A 563 -23.06 -11.63 35.67
CA LEU A 563 -22.33 -12.79 36.17
C LEU A 563 -21.77 -12.56 37.57
N THR A 564 -21.69 -13.62 38.37
CA THR A 564 -21.20 -13.57 39.77
C THR A 564 -20.34 -14.80 40.11
N PRO A 565 -19.39 -14.72 41.07
CA PRO A 565 -18.96 -15.87 41.88
C PRO A 565 -20.14 -16.52 42.62
N SER A 566 -19.98 -17.77 43.05
CA SER A 566 -21.04 -18.51 43.76
C SER A 566 -21.34 -17.95 45.17
N SER A 567 -20.34 -17.39 45.85
CA SER A 567 -20.40 -17.04 47.29
C SER A 567 -20.26 -15.54 47.60
N SER A 568 -20.06 -14.68 46.59
CA SER A 568 -19.94 -13.23 46.77
C SER A 568 -20.45 -12.48 45.54
N LEU A 569 -21.26 -11.44 45.74
CA LEU A 569 -21.70 -10.53 44.68
C LEU A 569 -20.62 -9.45 44.44
N PRO A 570 -20.04 -9.31 43.24
CA PRO A 570 -18.98 -8.32 43.00
C PRO A 570 -19.53 -6.89 43.07
N ALA A 571 -18.74 -5.95 43.60
CA ALA A 571 -19.17 -4.55 43.76
C ALA A 571 -19.58 -3.90 42.43
N VAL A 572 -18.91 -4.23 41.32
CA VAL A 572 -19.26 -3.73 39.97
C VAL A 572 -20.63 -4.25 39.50
N VAL A 573 -21.01 -5.46 39.89
CA VAL A 573 -22.31 -6.08 39.56
C VAL A 573 -23.42 -5.53 40.47
N ALA A 574 -23.13 -5.32 41.75
CA ALA A 574 -24.06 -4.66 42.68
C ALA A 574 -24.37 -3.22 42.24
N ALA A 575 -23.36 -2.45 41.81
CA ALA A 575 -23.53 -1.10 41.29
C ALA A 575 -24.33 -1.07 39.96
N GLU A 576 -24.22 -2.11 39.13
CA GLU A 576 -25.01 -2.21 37.90
C GLU A 576 -26.46 -2.65 38.19
N LEU A 577 -26.70 -3.53 39.17
CA LEU A 577 -28.05 -3.86 39.65
C LEU A 577 -28.76 -2.61 40.20
N ASP A 578 -28.07 -1.77 40.97
CA ASP A 578 -28.57 -0.47 41.45
C ASP A 578 -28.93 0.48 40.29
N ARG A 579 -28.03 0.63 39.31
CA ARG A 579 -28.26 1.47 38.11
C ARG A 579 -29.43 0.99 37.25
N LEU A 580 -29.59 -0.33 37.13
CA LEU A 580 -30.65 -0.97 36.34
C LEU A 580 -32.01 -0.96 37.05
N ASN A 581 -32.05 -0.94 38.39
CA ASN A 581 -33.25 -1.01 39.23
C ASN A 581 -34.28 -2.04 38.70
N PRO A 582 -33.93 -3.34 38.66
CA PRO A 582 -34.77 -4.36 38.02
C PRO A 582 -36.11 -4.58 38.74
N GLN A 583 -37.15 -4.95 38.00
CA GLN A 583 -38.40 -5.40 38.62
C GLN A 583 -38.21 -6.75 39.34
N SER A 584 -37.34 -7.63 38.82
CA SER A 584 -37.01 -8.94 39.40
C SER A 584 -35.59 -9.39 39.02
N VAL A 585 -34.92 -10.14 39.89
CA VAL A 585 -33.68 -10.85 39.54
C VAL A 585 -33.95 -12.35 39.36
N VAL A 586 -33.63 -12.89 38.19
CA VAL A 586 -33.68 -14.34 37.93
C VAL A 586 -32.30 -14.95 38.20
N VAL A 587 -32.18 -15.67 39.31
CA VAL A 587 -30.94 -16.36 39.69
C VAL A 587 -30.91 -17.73 39.03
N VAL A 588 -29.92 -17.93 38.16
CA VAL A 588 -29.78 -19.16 37.36
C VAL A 588 -28.85 -20.15 38.07
N GLY A 589 -29.33 -21.38 38.21
CA GLY A 589 -28.65 -22.50 38.84
C GLY A 589 -29.05 -22.73 40.32
N GLY A 590 -28.66 -23.91 40.82
CA GLY A 590 -28.91 -24.32 42.20
C GLY A 590 -28.14 -23.50 43.24
N THR A 591 -28.40 -23.75 44.53
CA THR A 591 -27.76 -23.03 45.65
C THR A 591 -26.25 -23.26 45.74
N GLY A 592 -25.75 -24.40 45.24
CA GLY A 592 -24.32 -24.67 45.07
C GLY A 592 -23.66 -23.91 43.89
N VAL A 593 -24.45 -23.37 42.97
CA VAL A 593 -23.99 -22.63 41.78
C VAL A 593 -24.04 -21.13 42.03
N VAL A 594 -25.15 -20.61 42.58
CA VAL A 594 -25.24 -19.26 43.16
C VAL A 594 -25.89 -19.37 44.53
N SER A 595 -25.14 -19.08 45.59
CA SER A 595 -25.62 -19.23 46.98
C SER A 595 -26.80 -18.32 47.31
N ASP A 596 -27.61 -18.71 48.29
CA ASP A 596 -28.78 -17.91 48.71
C ASP A 596 -28.38 -16.56 49.31
N ALA A 597 -27.15 -16.42 49.84
CA ALA A 597 -26.60 -15.14 50.26
C ALA A 597 -26.40 -14.18 49.07
N VAL A 598 -25.87 -14.68 47.95
CA VAL A 598 -25.72 -13.89 46.71
C VAL A 598 -27.09 -13.61 46.07
N ALA A 599 -27.99 -14.60 46.07
CA ALA A 599 -29.35 -14.43 45.55
C ALA A 599 -30.15 -13.36 46.32
N ALA A 600 -30.10 -13.39 47.66
CA ALA A 600 -30.74 -12.38 48.50
C ALA A 600 -30.11 -11.00 48.36
N ALA A 601 -28.77 -10.92 48.27
CA ALA A 601 -28.07 -9.64 48.04
C ALA A 601 -28.40 -9.03 46.67
N ALA A 602 -28.50 -9.84 45.61
CA ALA A 602 -28.91 -9.34 44.29
C ALA A 602 -30.39 -8.96 44.27
N GLY A 603 -31.24 -9.77 44.90
CA GLY A 603 -32.67 -9.50 45.03
C GLY A 603 -33.02 -8.25 45.83
N SER A 604 -32.13 -7.74 46.71
CA SER A 604 -32.39 -6.48 47.43
C SER A 604 -32.33 -5.23 46.55
N PHE A 605 -31.79 -5.32 45.34
CA PHE A 605 -31.84 -4.25 44.33
C PHE A 605 -33.11 -4.31 43.45
N ALA A 606 -34.00 -5.30 43.66
CA ALA A 606 -35.12 -5.57 42.78
C ALA A 606 -36.48 -5.32 43.45
N THR A 607 -37.41 -4.67 42.75
CA THR A 607 -38.69 -4.25 43.35
C THR A 607 -39.58 -5.41 43.79
N SER A 608 -39.39 -6.59 43.19
CA SER A 608 -40.13 -7.83 43.49
C SER A 608 -39.23 -8.93 44.09
N GLY A 609 -38.00 -8.60 44.49
CA GLY A 609 -37.01 -9.57 44.95
C GLY A 609 -36.43 -10.44 43.83
N PHE A 610 -36.14 -11.71 44.14
CA PHE A 610 -35.53 -12.65 43.20
C PHE A 610 -36.34 -13.93 43.02
N VAL A 611 -36.16 -14.59 41.87
CA VAL A 611 -36.68 -15.93 41.55
C VAL A 611 -35.50 -16.82 41.19
N ARG A 612 -35.41 -18.02 41.77
CA ARG A 612 -34.37 -19.01 41.41
C ARG A 612 -34.89 -19.98 40.35
N ILE A 613 -34.08 -20.29 39.34
CA ILE A 613 -34.33 -21.35 38.36
C ILE A 613 -33.10 -22.27 38.32
N GLY A 614 -33.23 -23.47 38.89
CA GLY A 614 -32.18 -24.49 38.91
C GLY A 614 -32.76 -25.86 39.25
N GLY A 615 -32.42 -26.86 38.45
CA GLY A 615 -32.77 -28.27 38.67
C GLY A 615 -31.68 -29.05 39.39
N GLN A 616 -31.81 -30.38 39.39
CA GLN A 616 -30.77 -31.32 39.84
C GLN A 616 -29.53 -31.30 38.94
N ASP A 617 -29.71 -30.96 37.65
CA ASP A 617 -28.63 -30.79 36.68
C ASP A 617 -28.89 -29.64 35.68
N ARG A 618 -27.90 -29.43 34.80
CA ARG A 618 -27.92 -28.42 33.73
C ARG A 618 -29.01 -28.66 32.68
N TYR A 619 -29.39 -29.91 32.43
CA TYR A 619 -30.39 -30.30 31.44
C TYR A 619 -31.79 -29.97 31.98
N GLU A 620 -32.07 -30.34 33.23
CA GLU A 620 -33.28 -29.92 33.93
C GLU A 620 -33.35 -28.40 34.08
N THR A 621 -32.25 -27.74 34.42
CA THR A 621 -32.21 -26.26 34.47
C THR A 621 -32.57 -25.64 33.11
N SER A 622 -32.08 -26.19 31.99
CA SER A 622 -32.48 -25.72 30.64
C SER A 622 -33.96 -25.95 30.33
N ARG A 623 -34.53 -27.09 30.75
CA ARG A 623 -35.98 -27.38 30.61
C ARG A 623 -36.82 -26.43 31.47
N LEU A 624 -36.39 -26.10 32.69
CA LEU A 624 -37.07 -25.15 33.57
C LEU A 624 -37.03 -23.72 33.02
N ILE A 625 -35.92 -23.29 32.39
CA ILE A 625 -35.82 -22.01 31.70
C ILE A 625 -36.78 -21.97 30.50
N ALA A 626 -36.77 -23.00 29.65
CA ALA A 626 -37.70 -23.08 28.50
C ALA A 626 -39.18 -23.16 28.96
N ALA A 627 -39.47 -23.83 30.07
CA ALA A 627 -40.81 -23.87 30.67
C ALA A 627 -41.27 -22.50 31.18
N ARG A 628 -40.36 -21.68 31.73
CA ARG A 628 -40.64 -20.27 32.07
C ARG A 628 -40.92 -19.45 30.82
N MET A 629 -40.13 -19.59 29.76
CA MET A 629 -40.37 -18.87 28.50
C MET A 629 -41.76 -19.18 27.94
N LEU A 630 -42.18 -20.45 27.98
CA LEU A 630 -43.53 -20.88 27.58
C LEU A 630 -44.62 -20.32 28.51
N ALA A 631 -44.42 -20.38 29.83
CA ALA A 631 -45.38 -19.87 30.82
C ALA A 631 -45.56 -18.34 30.74
N ASN A 632 -44.51 -17.60 30.34
CA ASN A 632 -44.53 -16.17 30.10
C ASN A 632 -45.02 -15.80 28.68
N GLY A 633 -45.40 -16.77 27.85
CA GLY A 633 -45.92 -16.55 26.50
C GLY A 633 -44.87 -16.11 25.47
N LEU A 634 -43.58 -16.26 25.78
CA LEU A 634 -42.47 -15.80 24.94
C LEU A 634 -42.15 -16.76 23.78
N VAL A 635 -42.59 -18.02 23.88
CA VAL A 635 -42.37 -19.07 22.88
C VAL A 635 -43.64 -19.92 22.72
N THR A 636 -44.12 -20.15 21.49
CA THR A 636 -45.30 -20.97 21.21
C THR A 636 -45.19 -21.70 19.87
N GLY A 637 -45.07 -23.04 19.88
CA GLY A 637 -45.04 -23.89 18.67
C GLY A 637 -43.85 -23.65 17.72
N GLN A 638 -42.78 -23.02 18.23
CA GLN A 638 -41.65 -22.52 17.45
C GLN A 638 -40.55 -23.57 17.22
N PRO A 639 -39.58 -23.27 16.33
CA PRO A 639 -38.30 -23.97 16.28
C PRO A 639 -37.62 -24.08 17.66
N LEU A 640 -36.66 -24.99 17.78
CA LEU A 640 -35.91 -25.27 19.00
C LEU A 640 -34.44 -25.45 18.67
N TRP A 641 -33.55 -24.78 19.41
CA TRP A 641 -32.12 -25.12 19.37
C TRP A 641 -31.79 -26.21 20.39
N VAL A 642 -31.00 -27.20 19.99
CA VAL A 642 -30.47 -28.25 20.89
C VAL A 642 -28.94 -28.20 20.86
N ALA A 643 -28.32 -28.02 22.03
CA ALA A 643 -26.88 -27.99 22.19
C ALA A 643 -26.42 -28.98 23.27
N THR A 644 -25.14 -29.34 23.27
CA THR A 644 -24.57 -30.16 24.34
C THR A 644 -24.40 -29.34 25.62
N GLY A 645 -24.88 -29.85 26.76
CA GLY A 645 -24.59 -29.23 28.06
C GLY A 645 -23.18 -29.52 28.57
N ALA A 646 -22.41 -30.38 27.90
CA ALA A 646 -21.07 -30.78 28.33
C ALA A 646 -19.99 -29.72 28.06
N ASN A 647 -20.21 -28.82 27.08
CA ASN A 647 -19.28 -27.80 26.63
C ASN A 647 -20.05 -26.51 26.22
N PHE A 648 -19.36 -25.40 26.00
CA PHE A 648 -19.99 -24.09 25.78
C PHE A 648 -20.09 -23.53 24.34
N PRO A 649 -19.14 -23.74 23.41
CA PRO A 649 -18.99 -22.83 22.25
C PRO A 649 -20.20 -22.84 21.31
N ASP A 650 -20.70 -24.02 20.97
CA ASP A 650 -21.84 -24.20 20.06
C ASP A 650 -23.11 -23.57 20.65
N ALA A 651 -23.29 -23.68 21.97
CA ALA A 651 -24.43 -23.13 22.70
C ALA A 651 -24.40 -21.60 22.84
N LEU A 652 -23.21 -20.96 22.78
CA LEU A 652 -23.09 -19.49 22.82
C LEU A 652 -23.59 -18.86 21.52
N SER A 653 -23.15 -19.40 20.38
CA SER A 653 -23.62 -18.94 19.06
C SER A 653 -25.11 -19.26 18.87
N ALA A 654 -25.53 -20.47 19.26
CA ALA A 654 -26.93 -20.88 19.19
C ALA A 654 -27.83 -20.10 20.18
N GLY A 655 -27.29 -19.65 21.31
CA GLY A 655 -28.01 -18.79 22.26
C GLY A 655 -28.35 -17.42 21.69
N ALA A 656 -27.43 -16.81 20.92
CA ALA A 656 -27.69 -15.55 20.22
C ALA A 656 -28.70 -15.75 19.07
N ALA A 657 -28.54 -16.81 18.28
CA ALA A 657 -29.50 -17.17 17.22
C ALA A 657 -30.91 -17.44 17.79
N ALA A 658 -31.02 -18.23 18.86
CA ALA A 658 -32.27 -18.54 19.52
C ALA A 658 -32.96 -17.30 20.11
N ALA A 659 -32.17 -16.38 20.70
CA ALA A 659 -32.65 -15.11 21.21
C ALA A 659 -33.23 -14.21 20.08
N ALA A 660 -32.53 -14.07 18.95
CA ALA A 660 -33.01 -13.29 17.80
C ALA A 660 -34.23 -13.92 17.10
N GLN A 661 -34.32 -15.24 17.09
CA GLN A 661 -35.45 -15.98 16.51
C GLN A 661 -36.69 -16.05 17.41
N GLY A 662 -36.59 -15.67 18.70
CA GLY A 662 -37.71 -15.78 19.64
C GLY A 662 -37.98 -17.22 20.09
N VAL A 663 -36.94 -18.03 20.30
CA VAL A 663 -37.06 -19.49 20.55
C VAL A 663 -36.21 -19.96 21.73
N PRO A 664 -36.53 -21.11 22.36
CA PRO A 664 -35.70 -21.66 23.43
C PRO A 664 -34.48 -22.41 22.89
N ILE A 665 -33.47 -22.56 23.74
CA ILE A 665 -32.37 -23.53 23.56
C ILE A 665 -32.39 -24.53 24.71
N LEU A 666 -32.31 -25.83 24.39
CA LEU A 666 -32.23 -26.91 25.37
C LEU A 666 -30.85 -27.55 25.37
N LEU A 667 -30.39 -27.90 26.58
CA LEU A 667 -29.14 -28.62 26.78
C LEU A 667 -29.43 -30.11 26.92
N VAL A 668 -28.68 -30.93 26.18
CA VAL A 668 -28.73 -32.40 26.26
C VAL A 668 -27.39 -32.97 26.71
N ASN A 669 -27.40 -34.18 27.28
CA ASN A 669 -26.19 -34.96 27.48
C ASN A 669 -25.71 -35.49 26.12
N GLY A 670 -25.04 -34.63 25.34
CA GLY A 670 -24.77 -34.87 23.93
C GLY A 670 -23.93 -36.11 23.60
N ALA A 671 -23.22 -36.68 24.58
CA ALA A 671 -22.48 -37.94 24.43
C ALA A 671 -23.35 -39.20 24.61
N ALA A 672 -24.62 -39.07 25.03
CA ALA A 672 -25.54 -40.20 25.20
C ALA A 672 -25.97 -40.80 23.85
N SER A 673 -26.29 -42.09 23.85
CA SER A 673 -26.73 -42.83 22.66
C SER A 673 -28.15 -42.49 22.19
N THR A 674 -28.97 -41.88 23.04
CA THR A 674 -30.36 -41.47 22.78
C THR A 674 -30.67 -40.19 23.54
N LEU A 675 -31.74 -39.48 23.15
CA LEU A 675 -32.30 -38.41 23.97
C LEU A 675 -32.85 -38.99 25.29
N ASP A 676 -32.79 -38.24 26.38
CA ASP A 676 -33.37 -38.70 27.65
C ASP A 676 -34.92 -38.59 27.63
N PRO A 677 -35.65 -39.48 28.33
CA PRO A 677 -37.11 -39.49 28.30
C PRO A 677 -37.78 -38.20 28.79
N THR A 678 -37.12 -37.42 29.66
CA THR A 678 -37.71 -36.18 30.21
C THR A 678 -37.60 -35.02 29.22
N THR A 679 -36.49 -34.91 28.49
CA THR A 679 -36.38 -33.95 27.37
C THR A 679 -37.27 -34.37 26.19
N ALA A 680 -37.34 -35.67 25.87
CA ALA A 680 -38.25 -36.17 24.83
C ALA A 680 -39.72 -35.82 25.14
N ALA A 681 -40.17 -36.07 26.38
CA ALA A 681 -41.52 -35.70 26.82
C ALA A 681 -41.76 -34.18 26.86
N PHE A 682 -40.76 -33.40 27.24
CA PHE A 682 -40.84 -31.93 27.27
C PHE A 682 -40.98 -31.33 25.87
N VAL A 683 -40.15 -31.76 24.91
CA VAL A 683 -40.21 -31.30 23.51
C VAL A 683 -41.52 -31.72 22.85
N ASN A 684 -41.89 -33.00 22.97
CA ASN A 684 -43.09 -33.55 22.31
C ASN A 684 -44.42 -33.10 22.96
N GLY A 685 -44.40 -32.81 24.26
CA GLY A 685 -45.61 -32.53 25.05
C GLY A 685 -45.83 -31.06 25.41
N GLN A 686 -44.78 -30.32 25.79
CA GLN A 686 -44.92 -28.94 26.31
C GLN A 686 -44.50 -27.88 25.30
N LEU A 687 -43.34 -28.02 24.64
CA LEU A 687 -42.94 -27.09 23.57
C LEU A 687 -43.69 -27.34 22.25
N GLN A 688 -43.94 -28.63 21.95
CA GLN A 688 -44.49 -29.11 20.67
C GLN A 688 -43.69 -28.63 19.45
N SER A 689 -42.36 -28.55 19.57
CA SER A 689 -41.48 -28.00 18.52
C SER A 689 -41.46 -28.86 17.26
N SER A 690 -41.81 -28.21 16.14
CA SER A 690 -41.88 -28.80 14.81
C SER A 690 -40.54 -28.83 14.08
N VAL A 691 -39.70 -27.83 14.31
CA VAL A 691 -38.35 -27.73 13.75
C VAL A 691 -37.33 -27.76 14.88
N VAL A 692 -36.25 -28.51 14.71
CA VAL A 692 -35.14 -28.57 15.68
C VAL A 692 -33.81 -28.37 14.98
N ASP A 693 -33.04 -27.39 15.41
CA ASP A 693 -31.67 -27.15 14.96
C ASP A 693 -30.66 -27.62 16.02
N ILE A 694 -29.87 -28.63 15.68
CA ILE A 694 -28.80 -29.14 16.54
C ILE A 694 -27.54 -28.30 16.32
N ALA A 695 -27.14 -27.56 17.36
CA ALA A 695 -25.86 -26.88 17.43
C ALA A 695 -24.76 -27.90 17.79
N GLY A 696 -23.81 -28.10 16.87
CA GLY A 696 -22.65 -28.95 17.05
C GLY A 696 -22.61 -30.22 16.19
N GLY A 697 -21.40 -30.70 15.93
CA GLY A 697 -21.15 -31.96 15.22
C GLY A 697 -21.60 -33.19 16.02
N THR A 698 -21.46 -34.39 15.43
CA THR A 698 -21.86 -35.66 16.06
C THR A 698 -21.07 -36.00 17.33
N GLY A 699 -19.87 -35.44 17.49
CA GLY A 699 -19.09 -35.51 18.74
C GLY A 699 -19.54 -34.55 19.85
N ALA A 700 -20.35 -33.53 19.51
CA ALA A 700 -20.96 -32.63 20.49
C ALA A 700 -22.34 -33.15 20.92
N VAL A 701 -23.20 -33.47 19.96
CA VAL A 701 -24.53 -34.07 20.15
C VAL A 701 -24.67 -35.27 19.22
N SER A 702 -24.84 -36.48 19.79
CA SER A 702 -24.74 -37.74 19.04
C SER A 702 -25.76 -37.88 17.90
N ALA A 703 -25.45 -38.77 16.94
CA ALA A 703 -26.40 -39.14 15.89
C ALA A 703 -27.66 -39.84 16.46
N GLY A 704 -27.53 -40.60 17.54
CA GLY A 704 -28.67 -41.26 18.18
C GLY A 704 -29.60 -40.30 18.95
N ILE A 705 -29.08 -39.19 19.47
CA ILE A 705 -29.91 -38.08 19.97
C ILE A 705 -30.68 -37.42 18.83
N GLN A 706 -30.03 -37.18 17.67
CA GLN A 706 -30.72 -36.67 16.48
C GLN A 706 -31.85 -37.61 16.05
N SER A 707 -31.59 -38.90 15.87
CA SER A 707 -32.63 -39.89 15.55
C SER A 707 -33.71 -40.03 16.63
N SER A 708 -33.43 -39.66 17.88
CA SER A 708 -34.44 -39.60 18.95
C SER A 708 -35.34 -38.36 18.83
N LEU A 709 -34.83 -37.25 18.28
CA LEU A 709 -35.58 -36.03 17.97
C LEU A 709 -36.42 -36.20 16.69
N ASP A 710 -35.84 -36.81 15.65
CA ASP A 710 -36.54 -37.16 14.39
C ASP A 710 -37.75 -38.08 14.61
N ALA A 711 -37.76 -38.83 15.72
CA ALA A 711 -38.82 -39.76 16.09
C ALA A 711 -39.92 -39.16 16.99
N LEU A 712 -39.84 -37.88 17.36
CA LEU A 712 -40.87 -37.21 18.17
C LEU A 712 -42.07 -36.83 17.30
N ALA A 713 -43.28 -37.15 17.75
CA ALA A 713 -44.52 -36.91 17.01
C ALA A 713 -44.85 -35.42 16.79
N SER A 714 -44.26 -34.50 17.55
CA SER A 714 -44.34 -33.06 17.30
C SER A 714 -43.42 -32.58 16.18
N THR A 715 -42.33 -33.30 15.91
CA THR A 715 -41.17 -32.81 15.15
C THR A 715 -41.22 -33.31 13.71
N THR A 716 -41.03 -32.39 12.76
CA THR A 716 -41.12 -32.63 11.32
C THR A 716 -39.80 -32.41 10.59
N SER A 717 -38.83 -31.75 11.23
CA SER A 717 -37.48 -31.56 10.70
C SER A 717 -36.46 -31.42 11.84
N VAL A 718 -35.37 -32.20 11.77
CA VAL A 718 -34.18 -31.98 12.61
C VAL A 718 -32.98 -31.71 11.69
N THR A 719 -32.41 -30.51 11.77
CA THR A 719 -31.24 -30.11 10.98
C THR A 719 -30.03 -29.93 11.88
N ARG A 720 -28.83 -30.31 11.41
CA ARG A 720 -27.58 -30.18 12.17
C ARG A 720 -26.72 -29.04 11.64
N ARG A 721 -26.33 -28.13 12.54
CA ARG A 721 -25.39 -27.03 12.30
C ARG A 721 -24.09 -27.33 13.06
N GLY A 722 -23.19 -28.08 12.43
CA GLY A 722 -21.95 -28.55 13.04
C GLY A 722 -20.82 -28.65 12.02
N GLY A 723 -19.73 -27.95 12.29
CA GLY A 723 -18.53 -27.93 11.44
C GLY A 723 -17.41 -28.82 11.97
N SER A 724 -16.23 -28.70 11.36
CA SER A 724 -14.99 -29.38 11.78
C SER A 724 -14.41 -28.81 13.08
N ASP A 725 -14.54 -27.50 13.32
CA ASP A 725 -14.17 -26.83 14.55
C ASP A 725 -15.32 -25.95 15.11
N ARG A 726 -15.08 -25.31 16.26
CA ARG A 726 -16.04 -24.43 16.94
C ARG A 726 -16.40 -23.18 16.13
N PHE A 727 -15.47 -22.69 15.30
CA PHE A 727 -15.64 -21.46 14.51
C PHE A 727 -16.48 -21.75 13.27
N SER A 728 -16.23 -22.89 12.63
CA SER A 728 -17.01 -23.47 11.54
C SER A 728 -18.43 -23.84 11.99
N THR A 729 -18.56 -24.35 13.22
CA THR A 729 -19.87 -24.58 13.87
C THR A 729 -20.60 -23.26 14.13
N SER A 730 -19.92 -22.24 14.67
CA SER A 730 -20.47 -20.90 14.85
C SER A 730 -20.91 -20.27 13.52
N LEU A 731 -20.16 -20.46 12.44
CA LEU A 731 -20.53 -20.02 11.10
C LEU A 731 -21.84 -20.69 10.63
N LEU A 732 -21.92 -22.03 10.67
CA LEU A 732 -23.11 -22.78 10.24
C LEU A 732 -24.36 -22.48 11.08
N ILE A 733 -24.20 -22.13 12.35
CA ILE A 733 -25.28 -21.66 13.22
C ILE A 733 -25.79 -20.28 12.76
N ASN A 734 -24.88 -19.33 12.55
CA ASN A 734 -25.26 -17.98 12.12
C ASN A 734 -25.79 -17.96 10.67
N GLN A 735 -25.26 -18.78 9.76
CA GLN A 735 -25.81 -18.94 8.40
C GLN A 735 -27.24 -19.53 8.40
N ALA A 736 -27.57 -20.39 9.38
CA ALA A 736 -28.92 -20.92 9.54
C ALA A 736 -29.91 -19.89 10.12
N ALA A 737 -29.43 -18.94 10.92
CA ALA A 737 -30.25 -17.93 11.59
C ALA A 737 -30.35 -16.60 10.84
N TYR A 738 -29.33 -16.23 10.07
CA TYR A 738 -29.18 -14.93 9.41
C TYR A 738 -28.82 -15.09 7.93
N GLY A 739 -29.85 -15.18 7.08
CA GLY A 739 -29.77 -15.26 5.62
C GLY A 739 -30.26 -14.00 4.89
N GLY A 740 -30.22 -12.84 5.55
CA GLY A 740 -30.60 -11.53 5.01
C GLY A 740 -29.49 -10.51 5.23
N SER A 741 -29.82 -9.26 5.55
CA SER A 741 -28.85 -8.31 6.10
C SER A 741 -28.93 -8.26 7.63
N ALA A 742 -27.82 -7.90 8.29
CA ALA A 742 -27.77 -7.64 9.73
C ALA A 742 -27.09 -6.29 9.96
N PRO A 743 -27.71 -5.31 10.63
CA PRO A 743 -27.16 -3.95 10.74
C PRO A 743 -25.90 -3.89 11.62
N GLU A 744 -25.75 -4.83 12.55
CA GLU A 744 -24.63 -5.00 13.45
C GLU A 744 -24.31 -6.50 13.60
N VAL A 745 -23.03 -6.87 13.60
CA VAL A 745 -22.54 -8.23 13.89
C VAL A 745 -21.68 -8.23 15.15
N PHE A 746 -21.60 -9.37 15.83
CA PHE A 746 -20.90 -9.48 17.11
C PHE A 746 -19.81 -10.54 17.09
N LEU A 747 -18.66 -10.23 17.71
CA LEU A 747 -17.55 -11.16 17.89
C LEU A 747 -17.23 -11.38 19.37
N ALA A 748 -16.90 -12.60 19.77
CA ALA A 748 -16.39 -12.92 21.10
C ALA A 748 -15.30 -14.01 21.06
N TYR A 749 -14.51 -14.12 22.13
CA TYR A 749 -13.40 -15.09 22.19
C TYR A 749 -13.90 -16.54 22.32
N GLY A 750 -13.57 -17.41 21.37
CA GLY A 750 -14.12 -18.77 21.30
C GLY A 750 -13.55 -19.82 22.25
N PHE A 751 -12.50 -19.52 23.01
CA PHE A 751 -11.92 -20.45 23.99
C PHE A 751 -12.30 -20.16 25.45
N ASN A 752 -13.15 -19.15 25.70
CA ASN A 752 -13.74 -18.87 27.01
C ASN A 752 -15.23 -18.47 26.84
N PHE A 753 -16.01 -18.46 27.91
CA PHE A 753 -17.48 -18.27 27.82
C PHE A 753 -18.06 -16.94 28.37
N PRO A 754 -17.54 -16.25 29.41
CA PRO A 754 -18.28 -15.20 30.10
C PRO A 754 -18.74 -14.03 29.22
N ASP A 755 -17.82 -13.49 28.41
CA ASP A 755 -18.06 -12.31 27.59
C ASP A 755 -19.07 -12.62 26.46
N ALA A 756 -18.94 -13.80 25.84
CA ALA A 756 -19.87 -14.32 24.84
C ALA A 756 -21.25 -14.67 25.42
N LEU A 757 -21.32 -15.14 26.67
CA LEU A 757 -22.55 -15.51 27.35
C LEU A 757 -23.42 -14.26 27.58
N ALA A 758 -22.84 -13.19 28.14
CA ALA A 758 -23.53 -11.91 28.27
C ALA A 758 -23.79 -11.27 26.89
N GLY A 759 -22.80 -11.33 25.98
CA GLY A 759 -22.89 -10.81 24.62
C GLY A 759 -24.00 -11.43 23.78
N SER A 760 -24.34 -12.71 23.99
CA SER A 760 -25.42 -13.40 23.27
C SER A 760 -26.79 -12.76 23.49
N VAL A 761 -27.01 -12.16 24.66
CA VAL A 761 -28.23 -11.44 25.01
C VAL A 761 -28.34 -10.11 24.26
N MET A 762 -27.23 -9.37 24.13
CA MET A 762 -27.18 -8.15 23.31
C MET A 762 -27.33 -8.46 21.83
N ALA A 763 -26.61 -9.47 21.33
CA ALA A 763 -26.65 -9.88 19.92
C ALA A 763 -28.07 -10.30 19.51
N GLY A 764 -28.71 -11.13 20.33
CA GLY A 764 -30.11 -11.52 20.15
C GLY A 764 -31.09 -10.35 20.15
N LEU A 765 -31.03 -9.47 21.16
CA LEU A 765 -31.91 -8.30 21.26
C LEU A 765 -31.69 -7.23 20.18
N ARG A 766 -30.51 -7.21 19.53
CA ARG A 766 -30.23 -6.36 18.37
C ARG A 766 -30.43 -7.07 17.02
N GLY A 767 -30.84 -8.34 17.03
CA GLY A 767 -31.11 -9.13 15.83
C GLY A 767 -29.88 -9.42 14.96
N GLY A 768 -28.69 -9.48 15.57
CA GLY A 768 -27.42 -9.69 14.86
C GLY A 768 -26.69 -10.97 15.27
N PRO A 769 -25.90 -11.58 14.37
CA PRO A 769 -25.16 -12.80 14.65
C PRO A 769 -24.06 -12.61 15.70
N LEU A 770 -23.86 -13.62 16.54
CA LEU A 770 -22.68 -13.74 17.40
C LEU A 770 -21.77 -14.84 16.86
N TYR A 771 -20.62 -14.43 16.32
CA TYR A 771 -19.55 -15.36 15.99
C TYR A 771 -18.57 -15.45 17.16
N ILE A 772 -18.14 -16.67 17.48
CA ILE A 772 -16.92 -16.85 18.26
C ILE A 772 -15.70 -16.86 17.33
N THR A 773 -14.56 -16.35 17.80
CA THR A 773 -13.33 -16.22 17.01
C THR A 773 -12.04 -16.53 17.80
N GLU A 774 -10.93 -16.69 17.10
CA GLU A 774 -9.58 -16.81 17.65
C GLU A 774 -9.01 -15.41 18.00
N THR A 775 -7.91 -15.33 18.74
CA THR A 775 -7.34 -14.04 19.18
C THR A 775 -6.78 -13.18 18.05
N PRO A 776 -5.96 -13.69 17.10
CA PRO A 776 -5.25 -12.82 16.15
C PRO A 776 -6.06 -12.46 14.89
N CYS A 777 -7.05 -13.26 14.52
CA CYS A 777 -7.74 -13.17 13.23
C CYS A 777 -9.15 -13.80 13.30
N VAL A 778 -9.91 -13.64 12.22
CA VAL A 778 -11.25 -14.24 12.02
C VAL A 778 -11.17 -15.21 10.85
N ARG A 779 -11.76 -16.42 10.98
CA ARG A 779 -11.77 -17.41 9.89
C ARG A 779 -12.36 -16.82 8.61
N THR A 780 -11.71 -17.04 7.46
CA THR A 780 -12.12 -16.47 6.16
C THR A 780 -13.61 -16.61 5.85
N GLY A 781 -14.23 -17.79 6.02
CA GLY A 781 -15.68 -17.98 5.80
C GLY A 781 -16.62 -17.23 6.76
N VAL A 782 -16.13 -16.80 7.93
CA VAL A 782 -16.85 -15.87 8.81
C VAL A 782 -16.74 -14.43 8.30
N VAL A 783 -15.58 -14.02 7.80
CA VAL A 783 -15.42 -12.70 7.17
C VAL A 783 -16.30 -12.59 5.92
N GLU A 784 -16.39 -13.64 5.11
CA GLU A 784 -17.26 -13.72 3.94
C GLU A 784 -18.75 -13.59 4.32
N HIS A 785 -19.25 -14.41 5.25
CA HIS A 785 -20.65 -14.29 5.70
C HIS A 785 -20.95 -12.95 6.37
N VAL A 786 -20.00 -12.37 7.12
CA VAL A 786 -20.14 -11.02 7.68
C VAL A 786 -20.25 -9.95 6.58
N LEU A 787 -19.55 -10.10 5.46
CA LEU A 787 -19.68 -9.19 4.31
C LEU A 787 -21.02 -9.36 3.58
N ASP A 788 -21.49 -10.60 3.38
CA ASP A 788 -22.80 -10.88 2.78
C ASP A 788 -23.95 -10.19 3.55
N LEU A 789 -23.87 -10.18 4.89
CA LEU A 789 -24.85 -9.53 5.77
C LEU A 789 -24.86 -7.99 5.66
N SER A 790 -23.85 -7.39 5.01
CA SER A 790 -23.70 -5.94 4.79
C SER A 790 -23.90 -5.05 6.04
N PRO A 791 -23.21 -5.33 7.16
CA PRO A 791 -23.40 -4.59 8.41
C PRO A 791 -22.83 -3.19 8.37
N SER A 792 -23.47 -2.30 9.13
CA SER A 792 -22.92 -0.98 9.45
C SER A 792 -21.90 -1.02 10.58
N ARG A 793 -21.89 -2.08 11.42
CA ARG A 793 -21.03 -2.18 12.62
C ARG A 793 -20.60 -3.61 12.98
N VAL A 794 -19.38 -3.74 13.51
CA VAL A 794 -18.89 -4.90 14.27
C VAL A 794 -18.73 -4.50 15.74
N THR A 795 -19.35 -5.24 16.67
CA THR A 795 -19.16 -5.05 18.12
C THR A 795 -18.46 -6.25 18.74
N VAL A 796 -17.33 -6.01 19.41
CA VAL A 796 -16.51 -7.05 20.04
C VAL A 796 -16.73 -7.10 21.54
N PHE A 797 -17.02 -8.29 22.06
CA PHE A 797 -17.08 -8.57 23.50
C PHE A 797 -15.72 -9.07 24.00
N GLY A 798 -15.18 -8.39 25.02
CA GLY A 798 -13.89 -8.72 25.64
C GLY A 798 -12.70 -7.88 25.15
N GLY A 799 -11.62 -7.91 25.92
CA GLY A 799 -10.43 -7.07 25.71
C GLY A 799 -9.56 -7.50 24.52
N SER A 800 -8.68 -6.59 24.06
CA SER A 800 -7.76 -6.83 22.94
C SER A 800 -6.77 -7.99 23.17
N ALA A 801 -6.52 -8.36 24.43
CA ALA A 801 -5.70 -9.52 24.78
C ALA A 801 -6.34 -10.89 24.46
N ILE A 802 -7.66 -10.95 24.21
CA ILE A 802 -8.38 -12.20 23.87
C ILE A 802 -9.06 -12.16 22.51
N VAL A 803 -9.54 -11.00 22.05
CA VAL A 803 -9.92 -10.75 20.65
C VAL A 803 -9.18 -9.51 20.21
N SER A 804 -8.07 -9.65 19.48
CA SER A 804 -7.21 -8.54 19.07
C SER A 804 -7.94 -7.49 18.24
N ASP A 805 -7.33 -6.32 18.05
CA ASP A 805 -7.88 -5.33 17.13
C ASP A 805 -7.80 -5.77 15.66
N ALA A 806 -6.88 -6.67 15.29
CA ALA A 806 -6.90 -7.34 13.98
C ALA A 806 -8.12 -8.26 13.83
N ALA A 807 -8.49 -9.02 14.88
CA ALA A 807 -9.70 -9.84 14.87
C ALA A 807 -10.99 -8.99 14.91
N ARG A 808 -11.01 -7.88 15.67
CA ARG A 808 -12.05 -6.84 15.60
C ARG A 808 -12.22 -6.33 14.17
N ASP A 809 -11.10 -6.11 13.48
CA ASP A 809 -11.06 -5.55 12.14
C ASP A 809 -11.30 -6.60 11.03
N LEU A 810 -11.77 -7.80 11.37
CA LEU A 810 -12.06 -8.89 10.43
C LEU A 810 -10.85 -9.27 9.55
N VAL A 811 -9.62 -9.11 10.06
CA VAL A 811 -8.42 -9.63 9.42
C VAL A 811 -8.54 -11.16 9.34
N ARG A 812 -8.45 -11.69 8.12
CA ARG A 812 -8.62 -13.11 7.83
C ARG A 812 -7.52 -13.96 8.48
N CYS A 813 -7.91 -15.14 8.97
CA CYS A 813 -7.05 -16.31 9.10
C CYS A 813 -7.01 -17.07 7.77
#